data_AF-A0A2E7ENB2-F1
#
_entry.id   AF-A0A2E7ENB2-F1
#
_cell.length_a   1.000
_cell.length_b   1.000
_cell.length_c   1.000
_cell.angle_alpha   90.00
_cell.angle_beta   90.00
_cell.angle_gamma   90.00
#
_symmetry.space_group_name_H-M   'P 1'
#
loop_
_entity.id
_entity.type
_entity.pdbx_description
1 polymer ?
#
loop_
_entity_poly.entity_id
_entity_poly.type
_entity_poly.pdbx_seq_one_letter_code
_entity_poly.pdbx_strand_id
1 'polypeptide(L)'
;MESMTFTDARATSCALIISILAILLFAGCAEYTSRSDFAAPRKYAPTVPSFPSTEPPPNPKYQRIHDHIHRKLHHHKKEQPIDPVMAAIEGHYKQANEHEQKFKPECLYHYYQAATLSWPLIRPELTPNVEEESRVWKIYHSSLSKLSVLPPRFNLFDPSQGITIPSPAGNMVLPVSYTGFPWYPEDFQQLSLVTVAQSDDLARYHSYEGVGIPIIVEGKRDPAPDFMRPDHAFAATTLLRPSSEGTWVFSFYDPVRVRDITVGAQNVPLARDLTAPFVAKYGNPERKSLQGLLRPDSPVDSAKLQMIEPFQPGKIPIVFVHGLASDRFTWANMANDLRADPAMIDRYQILAFQYPTGRPFLESAAKLRQQLTRLRQGANPQGEDIAFDQMVIVGHSLGGLVAKLQVTYSQQTLWDSIAYEPFNSICVEPKLRSKLSEAFFFDPVPFVQRVVFIATPHLGSNYAQRTVGRVTSCLVKPSPQDVEAHRRLIADNPGVFTGQFRKRVPNSVDLLEPENRILLAIYKLRYSPQVKYHSIIGTGYHMKGGEGDKVVLVESAEQAGAASQNLVVARHSEIQRNPNTANDLIRIMTENLSSSPIVAPPSPPTSGPPINILFASSATVSPAIVAPPPVVTGFRLIPNPETPALSAAP
;
A
#
# COMPACT_ATOMS: atom_id res chain seq x y z
N MET A 1 -9.28 9.02 59.32
CA MET A 1 -9.40 10.27 58.54
C MET A 1 -7.99 10.82 58.38
N GLU A 2 -7.66 11.27 57.18
CA GLU A 2 -6.37 11.85 56.72
C GLU A 2 -5.26 10.85 56.33
N SER A 3 -5.23 10.49 55.03
CA SER A 3 -4.00 10.30 54.25
C SER A 3 -4.30 10.14 52.74
N MET A 4 -4.72 11.24 52.11
CA MET A 4 -4.72 11.45 50.66
C MET A 4 -4.55 12.97 50.53
N THR A 5 -3.52 13.55 49.93
CA THR A 5 -3.21 13.57 48.50
C THR A 5 -1.91 14.37 48.33
N PHE A 6 -0.82 13.80 47.80
CA PHE A 6 0.30 14.64 47.30
C PHE A 6 1.11 14.03 46.14
N THR A 7 0.75 12.86 45.64
CA THR A 7 1.45 12.17 44.55
C THR A 7 0.85 12.38 43.15
N ASP A 8 -0.40 12.82 43.03
CA ASP A 8 -1.07 12.96 41.72
C ASP A 8 -0.81 14.28 40.99
N ALA A 9 -0.46 15.36 41.70
CA ALA A 9 -0.26 16.67 41.07
C ALA A 9 1.02 16.73 40.20
N ARG A 10 2.07 15.96 40.53
CA ARG A 10 3.31 15.88 39.73
C ARG A 10 3.19 14.99 38.50
N ALA A 11 2.43 13.89 38.58
CA ALA A 11 2.18 12.99 37.46
C ALA A 11 1.31 13.65 36.38
N THR A 12 0.28 14.37 36.80
CA THR A 12 -0.61 15.10 35.89
C THR A 12 0.07 16.31 35.25
N SER A 13 0.93 17.01 36.00
CA SER A 13 1.73 18.13 35.47
C SER A 13 2.82 17.66 34.50
N CYS A 14 3.47 16.51 34.75
CA CYS A 14 4.38 15.92 33.77
C CYS A 14 3.65 15.45 32.51
N ALA A 15 2.48 14.82 32.63
CA ALA A 15 1.69 14.39 31.48
C ALA A 15 1.22 15.56 30.60
N LEU A 16 0.87 16.70 31.21
CA LEU A 16 0.48 17.91 30.49
C LEU A 16 1.69 18.57 29.80
N ILE A 17 2.83 18.68 30.48
CA ILE A 17 4.07 19.23 29.91
C ILE A 17 4.61 18.33 28.78
N ILE A 18 4.49 17.00 28.91
CA ILE A 18 4.87 16.02 27.88
C ILE A 18 3.92 16.09 26.66
N SER A 19 2.62 16.30 26.90
CA SER A 19 1.64 16.49 25.81
C SER A 19 1.88 17.81 25.07
N ILE A 20 2.22 18.88 25.79
CA ILE A 20 2.56 20.19 25.21
C ILE A 20 3.89 20.12 24.45
N LEU A 21 4.91 19.41 24.95
CA LEU A 21 6.18 19.18 24.25
C LEU A 21 6.01 18.31 23.00
N ALA A 22 5.12 17.30 23.04
CA ALA A 22 4.76 16.52 21.86
C ALA A 22 4.03 17.40 20.82
N ILE A 23 3.09 18.25 21.23
CA ILE A 23 2.41 19.20 20.34
C ILE A 23 3.40 20.22 19.74
N LEU A 24 4.34 20.76 20.53
CA LEU A 24 5.35 21.73 20.08
C LEU A 24 6.41 21.11 19.15
N LEU A 25 6.80 19.85 19.37
CA LEU A 25 7.71 19.11 18.48
C LEU A 25 7.09 18.82 17.10
N PHE A 26 5.76 18.76 17.01
CA PHE A 26 5.05 18.61 15.73
C PHE A 26 4.57 19.96 15.14
N ALA A 27 4.39 21.01 15.94
CA ALA A 27 4.16 22.37 15.46
C ALA A 27 5.39 22.94 14.74
N GLY A 28 6.61 22.51 15.11
CA GLY A 28 7.84 22.80 14.34
C GLY A 28 7.93 22.14 12.96
N CYS A 29 6.97 21.28 12.60
CA CYS A 29 6.75 20.79 11.22
C CYS A 29 5.63 21.54 10.48
N ALA A 30 5.02 22.54 11.12
CA ALA A 30 3.92 23.34 10.58
C ALA A 30 4.13 24.84 10.90
N GLU A 31 5.27 25.40 10.48
CA GLU A 31 5.46 26.85 10.42
C GLU A 31 5.74 27.27 8.97
N TYR A 32 4.66 27.50 8.22
CA TYR A 32 4.60 28.54 7.18
C TYR A 32 3.14 28.81 6.79
N THR A 33 2.41 29.53 7.66
CA THR A 33 1.31 30.41 7.23
C THR A 33 1.09 31.45 8.33
N SER A 34 1.69 32.62 8.18
CA SER A 34 1.40 33.77 9.05
C SER A 34 0.33 34.66 8.43
N ARG A 35 -0.60 35.10 9.31
CA ARG A 35 -1.47 36.30 9.28
C ARG A 35 -2.87 36.17 8.65
N SER A 36 -3.87 36.04 9.53
CA SER A 36 -4.82 37.14 9.81
C SER A 36 -5.72 36.84 11.02
N ASP A 37 -5.61 37.72 12.02
CA ASP A 37 -6.57 38.19 13.02
C ASP A 37 -7.33 37.27 13.99
N PHE A 38 -7.10 37.59 15.27
CA PHE A 38 -7.78 37.13 16.48
C PHE A 38 -9.21 37.70 16.60
N ALA A 39 -10.16 36.84 16.98
CA ALA A 39 -11.36 37.24 17.74
C ALA A 39 -11.73 36.14 18.76
N ALA A 40 -12.04 36.57 19.99
CA ALA A 40 -12.26 35.75 21.20
C ALA A 40 -13.61 34.97 21.19
N PRO A 41 -13.80 33.98 22.09
CA PRO A 41 -14.80 32.91 21.93
C PRO A 41 -16.16 33.26 22.54
N ARG A 42 -17.25 32.87 21.86
CA ARG A 42 -18.59 32.78 22.45
C ARG A 42 -18.97 31.31 22.68
N LYS A 43 -19.32 31.01 23.93
CA LYS A 43 -19.91 29.74 24.40
C LYS A 43 -21.27 29.51 23.75
N TYR A 44 -21.55 28.31 23.24
CA TYR A 44 -22.88 27.68 23.25
C TYR A 44 -22.75 26.14 23.17
N ALA A 45 -23.61 25.48 23.96
CA ALA A 45 -23.74 24.04 24.19
C ALA A 45 -24.41 23.29 22.99
N PRO A 46 -24.46 21.95 22.98
CA PRO A 46 -24.38 21.13 21.77
C PRO A 46 -25.73 21.02 21.05
N THR A 47 -25.73 21.32 19.76
CA THR A 47 -26.76 20.92 18.81
C THR A 47 -26.12 20.00 17.79
N VAL A 48 -26.72 18.82 17.60
CA VAL A 48 -26.33 17.82 16.60
C VAL A 48 -26.63 18.41 15.21
N PRO A 49 -25.65 18.65 14.32
CA PRO A 49 -25.93 19.04 12.95
C PRO A 49 -25.91 17.80 12.05
N SER A 50 -27.02 17.61 11.35
CA SER A 50 -27.09 16.85 10.10
C SER A 50 -26.02 17.34 9.11
N PHE A 51 -25.14 16.44 8.66
CA PHE A 51 -24.11 16.73 7.67
C PHE A 51 -24.74 17.04 6.29
N PRO A 52 -24.45 18.19 5.67
CA PRO A 52 -24.60 18.35 4.23
C PRO A 52 -23.48 17.56 3.53
N SER A 53 -23.82 16.85 2.45
CA SER A 53 -22.87 16.19 1.56
C SER A 53 -21.98 17.22 0.86
N THR A 54 -20.85 17.58 1.45
CA THR A 54 -19.80 18.33 0.77
C THR A 54 -18.90 17.34 0.04
N GLU A 55 -19.35 16.86 -1.12
CA GLU A 55 -18.46 16.28 -2.12
C GLU A 55 -17.47 17.38 -2.57
N PRO A 56 -16.15 17.12 -2.60
CA PRO A 56 -15.18 18.07 -3.15
C PRO A 56 -15.39 18.28 -4.66
N PRO A 57 -15.05 19.45 -5.22
CA PRO A 57 -15.34 19.76 -6.62
C PRO A 57 -14.56 18.83 -7.59
N PRO A 58 -15.19 18.41 -8.71
CA PRO A 58 -14.54 17.61 -9.75
C PRO A 58 -13.33 18.32 -10.38
N ASN A 59 -12.47 17.55 -11.05
CA ASN A 59 -11.30 18.05 -11.79
C ASN A 59 -11.59 19.37 -12.53
N PRO A 60 -10.84 20.47 -12.30
CA PRO A 60 -11.13 21.75 -12.94
C PRO A 60 -11.07 21.70 -14.46
N LYS A 61 -10.43 20.72 -15.12
CA LYS A 61 -10.55 20.55 -16.58
C LYS A 61 -11.95 20.05 -16.97
N TYR A 62 -12.43 18.97 -16.36
CA TYR A 62 -13.76 18.39 -16.65
C TYR A 62 -14.91 19.23 -16.04
N GLN A 63 -14.68 19.85 -14.89
CA GLN A 63 -15.58 20.82 -14.24
C GLN A 63 -15.57 22.17 -14.96
N ARG A 64 -14.42 22.69 -15.44
CA ARG A 64 -14.45 23.87 -16.32
C ARG A 64 -15.12 23.54 -17.62
N ILE A 65 -14.96 22.34 -18.18
CA ILE A 65 -15.77 21.90 -19.34
C ILE A 65 -17.26 21.96 -18.94
N HIS A 66 -17.69 21.34 -17.85
CA HIS A 66 -19.06 21.38 -17.34
C HIS A 66 -19.60 22.82 -17.11
N ASP A 67 -18.87 23.65 -16.35
CA ASP A 67 -19.24 25.02 -15.96
C ASP A 67 -19.08 26.05 -17.11
N HIS A 68 -18.13 25.85 -18.02
CA HIS A 68 -17.97 26.66 -19.23
C HIS A 68 -19.04 26.31 -20.27
N ILE A 69 -19.43 25.03 -20.38
CA ILE A 69 -20.57 24.58 -21.19
C ILE A 69 -21.86 25.18 -20.65
N HIS A 70 -22.11 25.10 -19.33
CA HIS A 70 -23.28 25.72 -18.69
C HIS A 70 -23.31 27.24 -18.93
N ARG A 71 -22.18 27.94 -18.78
CA ARG A 71 -22.14 29.41 -18.99
C ARG A 71 -22.25 29.83 -20.46
N LYS A 72 -21.62 29.14 -21.41
CA LYS A 72 -21.71 29.49 -22.85
C LYS A 72 -23.02 29.06 -23.52
N LEU A 73 -23.71 28.03 -23.02
CA LEU A 73 -25.05 27.66 -23.52
C LEU A 73 -26.10 28.75 -23.28
N HIS A 74 -25.88 29.63 -22.29
CA HIS A 74 -26.81 30.68 -21.92
C HIS A 74 -26.47 32.08 -22.47
N HIS A 75 -25.47 32.23 -23.36
CA HIS A 75 -25.10 33.53 -23.97
C HIS A 75 -25.05 33.52 -25.51
N HIS A 76 -26.18 33.95 -26.10
CA HIS A 76 -26.44 34.72 -27.34
C HIS A 76 -25.90 34.35 -28.75
N LYS A 77 -26.88 34.17 -29.67
CA LYS A 77 -27.06 34.59 -31.09
C LYS A 77 -25.86 34.73 -32.05
N LYS A 78 -25.83 33.87 -33.07
CA LYS A 78 -26.09 34.18 -34.51
C LYS A 78 -26.36 32.88 -35.27
N GLU A 79 -27.50 32.82 -35.95
CA GLU A 79 -28.04 31.63 -36.65
C GLU A 79 -27.26 31.34 -37.93
N GLN A 80 -26.51 30.22 -37.93
CA GLN A 80 -26.27 29.41 -39.13
C GLN A 80 -27.35 28.33 -39.21
N PRO A 81 -27.69 27.80 -40.40
CA PRO A 81 -28.68 26.73 -40.50
C PRO A 81 -28.24 25.56 -39.63
N ILE A 82 -29.04 25.26 -38.60
CA ILE A 82 -28.73 24.25 -37.60
C ILE A 82 -28.83 22.90 -38.32
N ASP A 83 -27.71 22.20 -38.45
CA ASP A 83 -27.70 20.78 -38.84
C ASP A 83 -28.76 20.06 -37.98
N PRO A 84 -29.78 19.40 -38.58
CA PRO A 84 -30.84 18.73 -37.83
C PRO A 84 -30.31 17.77 -36.77
N VAL A 85 -29.15 17.14 -37.01
CA VAL A 85 -28.47 16.26 -36.05
C VAL A 85 -27.96 17.05 -34.86
N MET A 86 -27.36 18.22 -35.09
CA MET A 86 -26.92 19.13 -34.03
C MET A 86 -28.08 19.65 -33.18
N ALA A 87 -29.21 20.02 -33.81
CA ALA A 87 -30.41 20.43 -33.10
C ALA A 87 -30.92 19.32 -32.17
N ALA A 88 -30.91 18.07 -32.64
CA ALA A 88 -31.33 16.90 -31.86
C ALA A 88 -30.39 16.63 -30.68
N ILE A 89 -29.07 16.67 -30.90
CA ILE A 89 -28.06 16.50 -29.84
C ILE A 89 -28.27 17.54 -28.72
N GLU A 90 -28.39 18.81 -29.08
CA GLU A 90 -28.58 19.88 -28.10
C GLU A 90 -29.95 19.82 -27.42
N GLY A 91 -31.00 19.45 -28.15
CA GLY A 91 -32.34 19.25 -27.63
C GLY A 91 -32.39 18.15 -26.56
N HIS A 92 -31.81 16.98 -26.84
CA HIS A 92 -31.68 15.90 -25.87
C HIS A 92 -30.82 16.32 -24.68
N TYR A 93 -29.66 16.93 -24.90
CA TYR A 93 -28.81 17.37 -23.80
C TYR A 93 -29.51 18.38 -22.87
N LYS A 94 -30.27 19.32 -23.43
CA LYS A 94 -31.06 20.28 -22.64
C LYS A 94 -32.12 19.58 -21.81
N GLN A 95 -32.90 18.68 -22.40
CA GLN A 95 -33.92 17.89 -21.69
C GLN A 95 -33.29 17.03 -20.59
N ALA A 96 -32.14 16.43 -20.85
CA ALA A 96 -31.40 15.65 -19.85
C ALA A 96 -31.09 16.47 -18.60
N ASN A 97 -30.54 17.68 -18.77
CA ASN A 97 -30.24 18.59 -17.68
C ASN A 97 -31.50 19.03 -16.91
N GLU A 98 -32.59 19.33 -17.61
CA GLU A 98 -33.87 19.71 -16.98
C GLU A 98 -34.46 18.57 -16.13
N HIS A 99 -34.36 17.33 -16.61
CA HIS A 99 -34.81 16.15 -15.87
C HIS A 99 -33.86 15.83 -14.70
N GLU A 100 -32.55 15.96 -14.87
CA GLU A 100 -31.57 15.76 -13.80
C GLU A 100 -31.81 16.75 -12.64
N GLN A 101 -32.04 18.03 -12.94
CA GLN A 101 -32.37 19.05 -11.93
C GLN A 101 -33.63 18.72 -11.13
N LYS A 102 -34.56 18.00 -11.75
CA LYS A 102 -35.80 17.51 -11.11
C LYS A 102 -35.65 16.11 -10.50
N PHE A 103 -34.42 15.56 -10.48
CA PHE A 103 -34.08 14.22 -10.01
C PHE A 103 -34.94 13.11 -10.67
N LYS A 104 -35.18 13.25 -11.98
CA LYS A 104 -35.98 12.32 -12.78
C LYS A 104 -35.10 11.31 -13.53
N PRO A 105 -35.29 9.99 -13.37
CA PRO A 105 -34.41 8.99 -13.99
C PRO A 105 -34.47 8.97 -15.52
N GLU A 106 -35.50 9.55 -16.13
CA GLU A 106 -35.62 9.76 -17.58
C GLU A 106 -34.50 10.66 -18.15
N CYS A 107 -33.78 11.43 -17.30
CA CYS A 107 -32.58 12.15 -17.73
C CYS A 107 -31.55 11.21 -18.39
N LEU A 108 -31.47 9.94 -17.95
CA LEU A 108 -30.56 8.94 -18.51
C LEU A 108 -30.86 8.66 -19.98
N TYR A 109 -32.13 8.61 -20.38
CA TYR A 109 -32.52 8.42 -21.78
C TYR A 109 -32.04 9.58 -22.65
N HIS A 110 -32.22 10.82 -22.18
CA HIS A 110 -31.80 11.99 -22.93
C HIS A 110 -30.26 12.13 -22.99
N TYR A 111 -29.54 11.81 -21.91
CA TYR A 111 -28.07 11.75 -21.95
C TYR A 111 -27.57 10.65 -22.89
N TYR A 112 -28.21 9.47 -22.89
CA TYR A 112 -27.92 8.39 -23.83
C TYR A 112 -28.12 8.82 -25.29
N GLN A 113 -29.26 9.44 -25.61
CA GLN A 113 -29.53 9.94 -26.97
C GLN A 113 -28.51 11.02 -27.39
N ALA A 114 -28.22 11.99 -26.52
CA ALA A 114 -27.22 13.02 -26.81
C ALA A 114 -25.83 12.42 -27.07
N ALA A 115 -25.40 11.43 -26.28
CA ALA A 115 -24.12 10.77 -26.46
C ALA A 115 -24.07 9.90 -27.74
N THR A 116 -25.09 9.09 -27.99
CA THR A 116 -25.12 8.19 -29.16
C THR A 116 -25.23 8.94 -30.48
N LEU A 117 -25.97 10.06 -30.54
CA LEU A 117 -26.01 10.95 -31.70
C LEU A 117 -24.70 11.72 -31.91
N SER A 118 -23.98 12.04 -30.83
CA SER A 118 -22.69 12.74 -30.91
C SER A 118 -21.56 11.84 -31.42
N TRP A 119 -21.56 10.56 -31.09
CA TRP A 119 -20.45 9.65 -31.38
C TRP A 119 -20.07 9.53 -32.87
N PRO A 120 -21.01 9.41 -33.83
CA PRO A 120 -20.67 9.39 -35.26
C PRO A 120 -19.98 10.66 -35.77
N LEU A 121 -20.24 11.80 -35.13
CA LEU A 121 -19.64 13.09 -35.49
C LEU A 121 -18.23 13.25 -34.90
N ILE A 122 -17.99 12.72 -33.69
CA ILE A 122 -16.65 12.80 -33.06
C ILE A 122 -15.69 11.71 -33.55
N ARG A 123 -16.20 10.52 -33.90
CA ARG A 123 -15.37 9.36 -34.26
C ARG A 123 -14.34 9.65 -35.37
N PRO A 124 -14.67 10.36 -36.46
CA PRO A 124 -13.70 10.70 -37.51
C PRO A 124 -12.62 11.68 -37.06
N GLU A 125 -12.91 12.50 -36.06
CA GLU A 125 -12.03 13.56 -35.53
C GLU A 125 -11.07 13.05 -34.44
N LEU A 126 -11.30 11.83 -33.94
CA LEU A 126 -10.44 11.19 -32.95
C LEU A 126 -9.06 10.93 -33.56
N THR A 127 -8.08 11.75 -33.20
CA THR A 127 -6.67 11.59 -33.59
C THR A 127 -5.80 11.36 -32.35
N PRO A 128 -4.54 10.92 -32.49
CA PRO A 128 -3.63 10.76 -31.35
C PRO A 128 -3.29 12.08 -30.60
N ASN A 129 -3.46 13.23 -31.24
CA ASN A 129 -3.12 14.56 -30.72
C ASN A 129 -4.40 15.41 -30.54
N VAL A 130 -5.29 14.99 -29.65
CA VAL A 130 -6.62 15.61 -29.58
C VAL A 130 -6.54 17.05 -29.04
N GLU A 131 -6.63 18.04 -29.92
CA GLU A 131 -6.93 19.43 -29.56
C GLU A 131 -8.45 19.61 -29.49
N GLU A 132 -8.95 19.54 -28.26
CA GLU A 132 -10.30 19.04 -27.98
C GLU A 132 -11.28 20.17 -27.61
N GLU A 133 -11.91 20.82 -28.59
CA GLU A 133 -12.78 21.99 -28.31
C GLU A 133 -14.15 22.02 -29.02
N SER A 134 -14.49 21.04 -29.87
CA SER A 134 -15.77 21.06 -30.59
C SER A 134 -16.98 20.99 -29.65
N ARG A 135 -18.09 21.61 -30.06
CA ARG A 135 -19.33 21.66 -29.28
C ARG A 135 -19.92 20.26 -29.03
N VAL A 136 -19.84 19.39 -30.03
CA VAL A 136 -20.32 18.01 -29.98
C VAL A 136 -19.50 17.18 -28.99
N TRP A 137 -18.18 17.32 -29.04
CA TRP A 137 -17.28 16.66 -28.11
C TRP A 137 -17.64 16.95 -26.64
N LYS A 138 -17.87 18.23 -26.35
CA LYS A 138 -18.28 18.75 -25.05
C LYS A 138 -19.61 18.13 -24.57
N ILE A 139 -20.59 18.00 -25.45
CA ILE A 139 -21.89 17.38 -25.13
C ILE A 139 -21.74 15.88 -24.90
N TYR A 140 -20.97 15.18 -25.73
CA TYR A 140 -20.68 13.75 -25.57
C TYR A 140 -20.01 13.48 -24.20
N HIS A 141 -18.94 14.21 -23.87
CA HIS A 141 -18.20 14.02 -22.62
C HIS A 141 -19.05 14.33 -21.39
N SER A 142 -19.86 15.40 -21.44
CA SER A 142 -20.77 15.73 -20.36
C SER A 142 -21.84 14.65 -20.18
N SER A 143 -22.44 14.19 -21.27
CA SER A 143 -23.45 13.12 -21.24
C SER A 143 -22.87 11.80 -20.71
N LEU A 144 -21.68 11.42 -21.17
CA LEU A 144 -20.95 10.23 -20.71
C LEU A 144 -20.59 10.32 -19.22
N SER A 145 -20.16 11.50 -18.75
CA SER A 145 -19.90 11.73 -17.32
C SER A 145 -21.15 11.49 -16.47
N LYS A 146 -22.30 12.00 -16.93
CA LYS A 146 -23.60 11.81 -16.24
C LYS A 146 -24.06 10.36 -16.28
N LEU A 147 -23.94 9.68 -17.42
CA LEU A 147 -24.21 8.25 -17.54
C LEU A 147 -23.28 7.39 -16.67
N SER A 148 -22.10 7.88 -16.30
CA SER A 148 -21.16 7.14 -15.44
C SER A 148 -21.55 7.14 -13.96
N VAL A 149 -22.24 8.18 -13.47
CA VAL A 149 -22.45 8.38 -12.01
C VAL A 149 -23.90 8.48 -11.58
N LEU A 150 -24.83 8.81 -12.48
CA LEU A 150 -26.26 8.89 -12.16
C LEU A 150 -26.94 7.51 -12.01
N PRO A 151 -26.63 6.48 -12.82
CA PRO A 151 -27.34 5.20 -12.71
C PRO A 151 -27.29 4.56 -11.30
N PRO A 152 -26.14 4.53 -10.59
CA PRO A 152 -26.12 4.05 -9.21
C PRO A 152 -26.98 4.90 -8.26
N ARG A 153 -27.07 6.22 -8.48
CA ARG A 153 -27.91 7.13 -7.65
C ARG A 153 -29.41 6.88 -7.83
N PHE A 154 -29.82 6.31 -8.96
CA PHE A 154 -31.20 5.90 -9.23
C PHE A 154 -31.45 4.41 -8.97
N ASN A 155 -30.45 3.64 -8.51
CA ASN A 155 -30.52 2.18 -8.40
C ASN A 155 -30.84 1.49 -9.75
N LEU A 156 -30.27 2.01 -10.83
CA LEU A 156 -30.45 1.54 -12.21
C LEU A 156 -29.16 0.96 -12.81
N PHE A 157 -28.16 0.70 -11.98
CA PHE A 157 -26.92 0.07 -12.38
C PHE A 157 -26.82 -1.32 -11.77
N ASP A 158 -26.77 -2.33 -12.63
CA ASP A 158 -26.41 -3.70 -12.26
C ASP A 158 -25.09 -4.02 -12.98
N PRO A 159 -23.98 -4.25 -12.25
CA PRO A 159 -22.69 -4.51 -12.89
C PRO A 159 -22.66 -5.78 -13.76
N SER A 160 -23.56 -6.73 -13.55
CA SER A 160 -23.64 -7.96 -14.34
C SER A 160 -24.61 -7.86 -15.52
N GLN A 161 -25.63 -6.99 -15.44
CA GLN A 161 -26.67 -6.88 -16.47
C GLN A 161 -26.56 -5.61 -17.32
N GLY A 162 -26.10 -4.49 -16.74
CA GLY A 162 -25.93 -3.21 -17.40
C GLY A 162 -26.67 -2.05 -16.75
N ILE A 163 -26.87 -0.98 -17.52
CA ILE A 163 -27.57 0.23 -17.07
C ILE A 163 -29.01 0.18 -17.58
N THR A 164 -29.98 0.24 -16.66
CA THR A 164 -31.39 0.37 -17.02
C THR A 164 -31.71 1.82 -17.37
N ILE A 165 -32.18 2.06 -18.58
CA ILE A 165 -32.53 3.38 -19.10
C ILE A 165 -34.06 3.45 -19.29
N PRO A 166 -34.78 4.24 -18.48
CA PRO A 166 -36.21 4.45 -18.68
C PRO A 166 -36.43 5.25 -19.96
N SER A 167 -37.02 4.62 -20.98
CA SER A 167 -37.33 5.27 -22.26
C SER A 167 -38.83 5.45 -22.45
N PRO A 168 -39.27 6.32 -23.38
CA PRO A 168 -40.69 6.47 -23.72
C PRO A 168 -41.35 5.17 -24.20
N ALA A 169 -40.58 4.21 -24.73
CA ALA A 169 -41.06 2.92 -25.22
C ALA A 169 -40.99 1.80 -24.17
N GLY A 170 -40.61 2.11 -22.93
CA GLY A 170 -40.33 1.15 -21.87
C GLY A 170 -38.85 1.13 -21.48
N ASN A 171 -38.50 0.32 -20.48
CA ASN A 171 -37.12 0.24 -20.00
C ASN A 171 -36.23 -0.46 -21.03
N MET A 172 -35.10 0.16 -21.34
CA MET A 172 -34.02 -0.40 -22.14
C MET A 172 -32.86 -0.80 -21.22
N VAL A 173 -32.17 -1.88 -21.54
CA VAL A 173 -30.91 -2.24 -20.88
C VAL A 173 -29.75 -1.88 -21.80
N LEU A 174 -28.91 -0.94 -21.35
CA LEU A 174 -27.64 -0.63 -22.00
C LEU A 174 -26.58 -1.60 -21.47
N PRO A 175 -26.08 -2.55 -22.29
CA PRO A 175 -25.10 -3.54 -21.83
C PRO A 175 -23.80 -2.87 -21.41
N VAL A 176 -23.13 -3.48 -20.43
CA VAL A 176 -21.82 -3.04 -19.93
C VAL A 176 -20.72 -4.03 -20.31
N SER A 177 -19.49 -3.55 -20.46
CA SER A 177 -18.33 -4.41 -20.66
C SER A 177 -17.15 -3.97 -19.81
N TYR A 178 -16.27 -4.91 -19.46
CA TYR A 178 -15.12 -4.68 -18.60
C TYR A 178 -13.86 -5.17 -19.30
N THR A 179 -12.88 -4.29 -19.50
CA THR A 179 -11.65 -4.62 -20.21
C THR A 179 -10.42 -4.33 -19.35
N GLY A 180 -9.57 -5.33 -19.17
CA GLY A 180 -8.26 -5.19 -18.52
C GLY A 180 -8.28 -5.24 -16.99
N PHE A 181 -9.44 -5.35 -16.34
CA PHE A 181 -9.50 -5.34 -14.88
C PHE A 181 -9.10 -6.69 -14.25
N PRO A 182 -8.37 -6.68 -13.12
CA PRO A 182 -8.25 -7.82 -12.22
C PRO A 182 -9.42 -7.95 -11.23
N TRP A 183 -10.46 -7.13 -11.37
CA TRP A 183 -11.63 -7.07 -10.49
C TRP A 183 -12.83 -7.73 -11.15
N TYR A 184 -13.79 -8.19 -10.35
CA TYR A 184 -15.02 -8.75 -10.89
C TYR A 184 -16.06 -7.64 -11.15
N PRO A 185 -17.06 -7.87 -12.00
CA PRO A 185 -18.16 -6.92 -12.19
C PRO A 185 -18.82 -6.50 -10.86
N GLU A 186 -19.05 -7.40 -9.92
CA GLU A 186 -19.66 -7.07 -8.61
C GLU A 186 -18.82 -6.14 -7.72
N ASP A 187 -17.56 -5.86 -8.09
CA ASP A 187 -16.72 -4.86 -7.42
C ASP A 187 -17.03 -3.43 -7.86
N PHE A 188 -17.78 -3.24 -8.95
CA PHE A 188 -18.21 -1.94 -9.45
C PHE A 188 -19.49 -1.51 -8.73
N GLN A 189 -19.37 -1.01 -7.50
CA GLN A 189 -20.53 -0.68 -6.66
C GLN A 189 -20.86 0.81 -6.69
N GLN A 190 -19.89 1.65 -6.30
CA GLN A 190 -20.01 3.10 -6.30
C GLN A 190 -19.11 3.67 -7.38
N LEU A 191 -19.67 4.53 -8.22
CA LEU A 191 -18.97 5.19 -9.32
C LEU A 191 -18.98 6.70 -9.07
N SER A 192 -17.79 7.30 -9.01
CA SER A 192 -17.63 8.74 -8.81
C SER A 192 -16.70 9.34 -9.85
N LEU A 193 -16.96 10.59 -10.23
CA LEU A 193 -16.05 11.31 -11.11
C LEU A 193 -14.76 11.63 -10.35
N VAL A 194 -13.65 11.68 -11.07
CA VAL A 194 -12.37 12.10 -10.49
C VAL A 194 -12.47 13.54 -10.00
N THR A 195 -12.29 13.72 -8.69
CA THR A 195 -12.13 15.03 -8.06
C THR A 195 -10.64 15.34 -7.93
N VAL A 196 -10.20 16.48 -8.48
CA VAL A 196 -8.83 16.94 -8.29
C VAL A 196 -8.80 17.72 -6.99
N ALA A 197 -8.69 17.00 -5.89
CA ALA A 197 -7.95 17.54 -4.77
C ALA A 197 -6.49 17.17 -5.02
N GLN A 198 -5.66 18.14 -5.48
CA GLN A 198 -4.22 17.98 -5.28
C GLN A 198 -4.04 17.80 -3.77
N SER A 199 -3.61 16.61 -3.36
CA SER A 199 -3.32 16.29 -1.98
C SER A 199 -1.82 16.47 -1.79
N ASP A 200 -1.43 17.18 -0.74
CA ASP A 200 -0.03 17.31 -0.32
C ASP A 200 0.60 15.95 0.04
N ASP A 201 -0.20 14.89 0.17
CA ASP A 201 0.26 13.55 0.53
C ASP A 201 0.85 12.75 -0.65
N LEU A 202 0.51 13.13 -1.89
CA LEU A 202 1.04 12.51 -3.11
C LEU A 202 1.93 13.51 -3.88
N ALA A 203 3.21 13.19 -3.96
CA ALA A 203 4.24 13.99 -4.63
C ALA A 203 4.13 13.97 -6.15
N ARG A 204 3.46 12.97 -6.74
CA ARG A 204 3.33 12.77 -8.19
C ARG A 204 1.91 12.39 -8.58
N TYR A 205 1.43 12.95 -9.68
CA TYR A 205 0.09 12.72 -10.22
C TYR A 205 0.20 12.17 -11.63
N HIS A 206 -0.39 10.99 -11.88
CA HIS A 206 -0.34 10.25 -13.13
C HIS A 206 -1.71 10.29 -13.81
N SER A 207 -1.95 11.38 -14.55
CA SER A 207 -3.18 11.62 -15.30
C SER A 207 -2.83 11.94 -16.75
N TYR A 208 -3.56 11.35 -17.69
CA TYR A 208 -3.27 11.37 -19.11
C TYR A 208 -4.55 11.69 -19.89
N GLU A 209 -4.41 12.53 -20.92
CA GLU A 209 -5.49 12.90 -21.81
C GLU A 209 -5.79 11.77 -22.80
N GLY A 210 -7.03 11.72 -23.28
CA GLY A 210 -7.48 10.72 -24.24
C GLY A 210 -9.00 10.61 -24.26
N VAL A 211 -9.50 9.57 -24.92
CA VAL A 211 -10.93 9.32 -25.10
C VAL A 211 -11.53 8.68 -23.85
N GLY A 212 -12.73 9.14 -23.46
CA GLY A 212 -13.51 8.57 -22.36
C GLY A 212 -13.45 9.41 -21.09
N ILE A 213 -14.15 8.96 -20.04
CA ILE A 213 -14.22 9.67 -18.76
C ILE A 213 -13.55 8.85 -17.66
N PRO A 214 -12.44 9.34 -17.09
CA PRO A 214 -11.86 8.74 -15.88
C PRO A 214 -12.82 8.85 -14.70
N ILE A 215 -13.01 7.73 -14.00
CA ILE A 215 -13.83 7.61 -12.80
C ILE A 215 -13.07 6.82 -11.73
N ILE A 216 -13.54 6.95 -10.49
CA ILE A 216 -13.15 6.10 -9.37
C ILE A 216 -14.27 5.10 -9.13
N VAL A 217 -13.89 3.84 -8.98
CA VAL A 217 -14.78 2.76 -8.59
C VAL A 217 -14.47 2.41 -7.14
N GLU A 218 -15.47 2.45 -6.27
CA GLU A 218 -15.36 2.06 -4.86
C GLU A 218 -16.36 0.95 -4.53
N GLY A 219 -15.99 0.10 -3.58
CA GLY A 219 -16.87 -0.96 -3.12
C GLY A 219 -16.41 -1.59 -1.83
N LYS A 220 -17.24 -2.51 -1.33
CA LYS A 220 -16.93 -3.33 -0.17
C LYS A 220 -17.31 -4.79 -0.40
N ARG A 221 -16.41 -5.72 -0.04
CA ARG A 221 -16.68 -7.16 0.12
C ARG A 221 -16.60 -7.55 1.59
N ASP A 222 -17.63 -8.23 2.08
CA ASP A 222 -17.70 -8.73 3.46
C ASP A 222 -18.34 -10.13 3.48
N PRO A 223 -17.57 -11.21 3.75
CA PRO A 223 -16.15 -11.21 4.09
C PRO A 223 -15.27 -10.84 2.89
N ALA A 224 -14.15 -10.16 3.16
CA ALA A 224 -13.14 -9.88 2.16
C ALA A 224 -12.39 -11.17 1.78
N PRO A 225 -11.94 -11.34 0.53
CA PRO A 225 -10.98 -12.39 0.19
C PRO A 225 -9.71 -12.30 1.05
N ASP A 226 -9.06 -13.44 1.26
CA ASP A 226 -7.79 -13.48 2.01
C ASP A 226 -6.75 -12.54 1.38
N PHE A 227 -6.00 -11.85 2.24
CA PHE A 227 -5.03 -10.81 1.86
C PHE A 227 -5.62 -9.60 1.12
N MET A 228 -6.94 -9.50 0.94
CA MET A 228 -7.60 -8.29 0.43
C MET A 228 -8.18 -7.45 1.58
N ARG A 229 -8.42 -6.17 1.29
CA ARG A 229 -9.20 -5.31 2.19
C ARG A 229 -10.69 -5.52 1.93
N PRO A 230 -11.55 -5.39 2.97
CA PRO A 230 -12.99 -5.34 2.74
C PRO A 230 -13.37 -4.18 1.84
N ASP A 231 -12.72 -3.02 1.98
CA ASP A 231 -12.97 -1.86 1.12
C ASP A 231 -11.92 -1.76 0.02
N HIS A 232 -12.35 -1.43 -1.19
CA HIS A 232 -11.47 -1.21 -2.35
C HIS A 232 -11.79 0.10 -3.06
N ALA A 233 -10.78 0.65 -3.74
CA ALA A 233 -10.95 1.71 -4.73
C ALA A 233 -9.96 1.50 -5.87
N PHE A 234 -10.42 1.62 -7.11
CA PHE A 234 -9.58 1.52 -8.29
C PHE A 234 -10.07 2.47 -9.40
N ALA A 235 -9.19 2.74 -10.36
CA ALA A 235 -9.47 3.65 -11.46
C ALA A 235 -10.20 2.89 -12.57
N ALA A 236 -11.15 3.52 -13.24
CA ALA A 236 -11.74 3.03 -14.47
C ALA A 236 -11.90 4.19 -15.45
N THR A 237 -11.91 3.91 -16.74
CA THR A 237 -12.31 4.88 -17.77
C THR A 237 -13.55 4.38 -18.46
N THR A 238 -14.61 5.19 -18.48
CA THR A 238 -15.86 4.85 -19.14
C THR A 238 -15.89 5.36 -20.57
N LEU A 239 -16.55 4.61 -21.44
CA LEU A 239 -16.78 4.97 -22.84
C LEU A 239 -18.11 4.42 -23.35
N LEU A 240 -18.87 5.21 -24.09
CA LEU A 240 -20.07 4.74 -24.77
C LEU A 240 -19.85 4.73 -26.28
N ARG A 241 -19.84 3.52 -26.87
CA ARG A 241 -19.65 3.32 -28.32
C ARG A 241 -20.36 2.05 -28.82
N PRO A 242 -20.63 1.90 -30.12
CA PRO A 242 -21.15 0.66 -30.65
C PRO A 242 -20.08 -0.45 -30.63
N SER A 243 -20.53 -1.69 -30.40
CA SER A 243 -19.74 -2.90 -30.59
C SER A 243 -19.50 -3.17 -32.09
N SER A 244 -18.73 -4.22 -32.40
CA SER A 244 -18.57 -4.71 -33.78
C SER A 244 -19.90 -5.14 -34.43
N GLU A 245 -20.89 -5.52 -33.61
CA GLU A 245 -22.23 -5.93 -34.04
C GLU A 245 -23.20 -4.75 -34.15
N GLY A 246 -22.75 -3.52 -33.86
CA GLY A 246 -23.56 -2.31 -33.95
C GLY A 246 -24.40 -1.99 -32.70
N THR A 247 -24.39 -2.84 -31.68
CA THR A 247 -25.08 -2.60 -30.40
C THR A 247 -24.31 -1.60 -29.56
N TRP A 248 -24.99 -0.61 -28.97
CA TRP A 248 -24.36 0.33 -28.04
C TRP A 248 -23.95 -0.36 -26.74
N VAL A 249 -22.71 -0.15 -26.31
CA VAL A 249 -22.15 -0.74 -25.08
C VAL A 249 -21.50 0.35 -24.23
N PHE A 250 -21.81 0.35 -22.93
CA PHE A 250 -21.14 1.17 -21.94
C PHE A 250 -19.91 0.43 -21.39
N SER A 251 -18.73 0.78 -21.87
CA SER A 251 -17.50 0.06 -21.59
C SER A 251 -16.73 0.69 -20.44
N PHE A 252 -16.21 -0.14 -19.54
CA PHE A 252 -15.20 0.20 -18.55
C PHE A 252 -13.85 -0.36 -19.00
N TYR A 253 -12.82 0.48 -18.97
CA TYR A 253 -11.43 0.08 -19.23
C TYR A 253 -10.59 0.30 -17.98
N ASP A 254 -9.70 -0.63 -17.66
CA ASP A 254 -8.68 -0.45 -16.63
C ASP A 254 -7.58 0.49 -17.17
N PRO A 255 -7.52 1.76 -16.74
CA PRO A 255 -6.55 2.72 -17.27
C PRO A 255 -5.10 2.38 -16.89
N VAL A 256 -4.89 1.48 -15.94
CA VAL A 256 -3.55 1.05 -15.54
C VAL A 256 -2.93 0.15 -16.61
N ARG A 257 -3.74 -0.72 -17.23
CA ARG A 257 -3.30 -1.73 -18.22
C ARG A 257 -3.66 -1.37 -19.65
N VAL A 258 -4.79 -0.70 -19.85
CA VAL A 258 -5.25 -0.24 -21.17
C VAL A 258 -4.83 1.22 -21.35
N ARG A 259 -3.97 1.47 -22.34
CA ARG A 259 -3.45 2.81 -22.65
C ARG A 259 -4.09 3.41 -23.88
N ASP A 260 -4.39 2.56 -24.85
CA ASP A 260 -4.95 2.93 -26.13
C ASP A 260 -6.12 2.00 -26.46
N ILE A 261 -7.06 2.51 -27.24
CA ILE A 261 -8.19 1.74 -27.75
C ILE A 261 -8.27 1.88 -29.27
N THR A 262 -8.69 0.81 -29.92
CA THR A 262 -8.98 0.85 -31.36
C THR A 262 -10.36 1.42 -31.62
N VAL A 263 -10.42 2.52 -32.37
CA VAL A 263 -11.65 3.16 -32.85
C VAL A 263 -11.61 3.25 -34.37
N GLY A 264 -12.41 2.40 -35.03
CA GLY A 264 -12.31 2.25 -36.48
C GLY A 264 -10.94 1.68 -36.87
N ALA A 265 -10.23 2.38 -37.75
CA ALA A 265 -8.87 2.02 -38.17
C ALA A 265 -7.76 2.71 -37.35
N GLN A 266 -8.13 3.54 -36.37
CA GLN A 266 -7.18 4.32 -35.59
C GLN A 266 -6.99 3.73 -34.19
N ASN A 267 -5.76 3.83 -33.67
CA ASN A 267 -5.46 3.58 -32.27
C ASN A 267 -5.38 4.95 -31.56
N VAL A 268 -6.20 5.16 -30.56
CA VAL A 268 -6.33 6.46 -29.88
C VAL A 268 -6.08 6.31 -28.39
N PRO A 269 -5.42 7.29 -27.75
CA PRO A 269 -5.12 7.23 -26.33
C PRO A 269 -6.42 7.22 -25.51
N LEU A 270 -6.46 6.40 -24.47
CA LEU A 270 -7.53 6.35 -23.49
C LEU A 270 -7.28 7.45 -22.43
N ALA A 271 -8.33 8.17 -22.02
CA ALA A 271 -8.23 9.06 -20.85
C ALA A 271 -7.92 8.24 -19.60
N ARG A 272 -6.95 8.64 -18.78
CA ARG A 272 -6.49 7.83 -17.64
C ARG A 272 -6.23 8.71 -16.44
N ASP A 273 -6.68 8.28 -15.27
CA ASP A 273 -6.29 8.88 -14.00
C ASP A 273 -5.93 7.79 -12.99
N LEU A 274 -4.63 7.49 -12.89
CA LEU A 274 -4.13 6.38 -12.06
C LEU A 274 -4.04 6.78 -10.59
N THR A 275 -3.94 8.08 -10.33
CA THR A 275 -3.70 8.63 -8.99
C THR A 275 -5.00 8.95 -8.25
N ALA A 276 -6.11 9.20 -8.95
CA ALA A 276 -7.40 9.52 -8.34
C ALA A 276 -7.89 8.53 -7.25
N PRO A 277 -7.83 7.19 -7.44
CA PRO A 277 -8.26 6.25 -6.39
C PRO A 277 -7.38 6.29 -5.16
N PHE A 278 -6.09 6.64 -5.35
CA PHE A 278 -5.23 6.92 -4.22
C PHE A 278 -5.81 8.15 -3.48
N VAL A 279 -5.89 9.33 -4.11
CA VAL A 279 -6.38 10.54 -3.44
C VAL A 279 -7.69 10.33 -2.68
N ALA A 280 -8.67 9.64 -3.28
CA ALA A 280 -9.95 9.34 -2.64
C ALA A 280 -9.82 8.51 -1.34
N LYS A 281 -8.90 7.54 -1.30
CA LYS A 281 -8.66 6.71 -0.11
C LYS A 281 -7.65 7.30 0.88
N TYR A 282 -6.73 8.16 0.42
CA TYR A 282 -5.64 8.75 1.23
C TYR A 282 -5.96 10.14 1.78
N GLY A 283 -6.84 10.91 1.16
CA GLY A 283 -7.14 12.31 1.52
C GLY A 283 -7.95 12.53 2.81
N ASN A 284 -8.08 11.52 3.68
CA ASN A 284 -8.79 11.68 4.95
C ASN A 284 -7.80 12.04 6.09
N PRO A 285 -7.87 13.27 6.66
CA PRO A 285 -6.91 13.79 7.64
C PRO A 285 -6.93 13.11 9.02
N GLU A 286 -7.89 12.23 9.31
CA GLU A 286 -7.94 11.50 10.59
C GLU A 286 -6.88 10.40 10.74
N ARG A 287 -6.10 10.11 9.68
CA ARG A 287 -5.12 9.03 9.66
C ARG A 287 -3.71 9.50 9.98
N LYS A 288 -3.49 9.84 11.26
CA LYS A 288 -2.14 9.83 11.83
C LYS A 288 -1.99 8.56 12.66
N SER A 289 -1.22 7.60 12.16
CA SER A 289 -0.94 6.24 12.67
C SER A 289 -0.29 6.18 14.07
N LEU A 290 -0.45 7.22 14.88
CA LEU A 290 -0.01 7.26 16.27
C LEU A 290 -0.73 6.20 17.11
N GLN A 291 -1.93 5.76 16.75
CA GLN A 291 -2.65 4.72 17.50
C GLN A 291 -1.92 3.37 17.48
N GLY A 292 -1.40 2.90 16.35
CA GLY A 292 -0.66 1.63 16.28
C GLY A 292 0.71 1.64 16.98
N LEU A 293 1.27 2.83 17.21
CA LEU A 293 2.43 3.03 18.06
C LEU A 293 2.04 3.07 19.55
N LEU A 294 1.00 3.82 19.91
CA LEU A 294 0.59 4.12 21.29
C LEU A 294 -0.29 3.02 21.92
N ARG A 295 -1.03 2.26 21.11
CA ARG A 295 -2.01 1.23 21.50
C ARG A 295 -1.89 -0.01 20.59
N PRO A 296 -0.82 -0.82 20.74
CA PRO A 296 -0.56 -1.97 19.87
C PRO A 296 -1.59 -3.11 19.96
N ASP A 297 -2.53 -3.06 20.91
CA ASP A 297 -3.61 -4.05 21.08
C ASP A 297 -4.91 -3.67 20.36
N SER A 298 -4.94 -2.56 19.61
CA SER A 298 -6.11 -2.19 18.82
C SER A 298 -6.39 -3.24 17.73
N PRO A 299 -7.63 -3.74 17.57
CA PRO A 299 -7.99 -4.67 16.49
C PRO A 299 -7.64 -4.13 15.09
N VAL A 300 -7.61 -2.80 14.96
CA VAL A 300 -7.32 -2.05 13.74
C VAL A 300 -5.84 -2.17 13.31
N ASP A 301 -4.93 -2.46 14.25
CA ASP A 301 -3.47 -2.44 14.06
C ASP A 301 -2.83 -3.84 14.08
N SER A 302 -3.62 -4.90 13.88
CA SER A 302 -3.10 -6.26 13.76
C SER A 302 -2.18 -6.42 12.54
N ALA A 303 -1.11 -7.20 12.71
CA ALA A 303 -0.14 -7.46 11.64
C ALA A 303 -0.81 -8.15 10.45
N LYS A 304 -0.85 -7.49 9.29
CA LYS A 304 -1.58 -7.95 8.09
C LYS A 304 -0.81 -7.61 6.81
N LEU A 305 -0.59 -8.62 5.99
CA LEU A 305 -0.14 -8.51 4.62
C LEU A 305 -1.37 -8.33 3.72
N GLN A 306 -1.35 -7.31 2.86
CA GLN A 306 -2.50 -7.00 2.01
C GLN A 306 -2.05 -6.70 0.58
N MET A 307 -2.77 -7.24 -0.39
CA MET A 307 -2.64 -6.89 -1.82
C MET A 307 -3.42 -5.61 -2.12
N ILE A 308 -2.92 -4.79 -3.05
CA ILE A 308 -3.62 -3.58 -3.53
C ILE A 308 -4.67 -3.93 -4.60
N GLU A 309 -4.39 -4.94 -5.42
CA GLU A 309 -5.29 -5.48 -6.44
C GLU A 309 -5.39 -7.00 -6.25
N PRO A 310 -6.48 -7.64 -6.72
CA PRO A 310 -6.60 -9.09 -6.69
C PRO A 310 -5.39 -9.79 -7.32
N PHE A 311 -5.12 -10.99 -6.81
CA PHE A 311 -3.97 -11.79 -7.24
C PHE A 311 -4.01 -12.06 -8.74
N GLN A 312 -2.85 -11.90 -9.39
CA GLN A 312 -2.67 -12.13 -10.81
C GLN A 312 -1.51 -13.11 -11.00
N PRO A 313 -1.76 -14.32 -11.52
CA PRO A 313 -0.71 -15.31 -11.78
C PRO A 313 0.37 -14.79 -12.73
N GLY A 314 1.59 -15.28 -12.57
CA GLY A 314 2.73 -14.91 -13.40
C GLY A 314 3.34 -13.55 -13.06
N LYS A 315 2.91 -12.91 -11.97
CA LYS A 315 3.51 -11.68 -11.45
C LYS A 315 4.38 -11.93 -10.24
N ILE A 316 5.49 -11.20 -10.17
CA ILE A 316 6.42 -11.18 -9.04
C ILE A 316 5.81 -10.37 -7.89
N PRO A 317 5.64 -10.94 -6.69
CA PRO A 317 5.20 -10.17 -5.54
C PRO A 317 6.28 -9.16 -5.12
N ILE A 318 5.88 -7.90 -4.96
CA ILE A 318 6.68 -6.86 -4.28
C ILE A 318 5.99 -6.50 -2.97
N VAL A 319 6.68 -6.76 -1.85
CA VAL A 319 6.14 -6.57 -0.49
C VAL A 319 6.76 -5.34 0.14
N PHE A 320 5.94 -4.32 0.35
CA PHE A 320 6.34 -3.10 1.04
C PHE A 320 6.17 -3.22 2.56
N VAL A 321 7.22 -2.85 3.31
CA VAL A 321 7.27 -2.92 4.77
C VAL A 321 7.61 -1.55 5.34
N HIS A 322 6.65 -0.91 5.99
CA HIS A 322 6.80 0.46 6.52
C HIS A 322 7.68 0.54 7.78
N GLY A 323 8.17 1.74 8.10
CA GLY A 323 8.98 2.03 9.29
C GLY A 323 8.18 2.28 10.57
N LEU A 324 8.88 2.74 11.61
CA LEU A 324 8.32 3.11 12.92
C LEU A 324 7.28 4.24 12.80
N ALA A 325 6.22 4.20 13.62
CA ALA A 325 5.19 5.25 13.70
C ALA A 325 4.58 5.63 12.34
N SER A 326 4.57 4.66 11.43
CA SER A 326 4.10 4.77 10.05
C SER A 326 3.07 3.67 9.79
N ASP A 327 2.48 3.69 8.61
CA ASP A 327 1.55 2.66 8.15
C ASP A 327 1.82 2.33 6.67
N ARG A 328 1.08 1.36 6.13
CA ARG A 328 1.17 0.96 4.71
C ARG A 328 0.99 2.10 3.71
N PHE A 329 0.32 3.19 4.11
CA PHE A 329 -0.01 4.28 3.21
C PHE A 329 1.19 5.19 2.92
N THR A 330 2.27 5.07 3.69
CA THR A 330 3.57 5.67 3.35
C THR A 330 4.09 5.27 1.97
N TRP A 331 3.70 4.09 1.48
CA TRP A 331 4.06 3.57 0.16
C TRP A 331 3.13 4.03 -0.98
N ALA A 332 2.13 4.88 -0.71
CA ALA A 332 1.18 5.34 -1.73
C ALA A 332 1.87 5.98 -2.95
N ASN A 333 2.88 6.82 -2.71
CA ASN A 333 3.66 7.44 -3.78
C ASN A 333 4.40 6.40 -4.62
N MET A 334 5.10 5.48 -3.97
CA MET A 334 5.83 4.41 -4.66
C MET A 334 4.90 3.50 -5.45
N ALA A 335 3.78 3.08 -4.85
CA ALA A 335 2.78 2.26 -5.53
C ALA A 335 2.13 3.00 -6.71
N ASN A 336 1.89 4.31 -6.58
CA ASN A 336 1.38 5.15 -7.66
C ASN A 336 2.35 5.20 -8.84
N ASP A 337 3.66 5.35 -8.60
CA ASP A 337 4.67 5.36 -9.66
C ASP A 337 4.84 4.00 -10.32
N LEU A 338 4.92 2.92 -9.53
CA LEU A 338 5.04 1.57 -10.08
C LEU A 338 3.80 1.16 -10.90
N ARG A 339 2.62 1.66 -10.56
CA ARG A 339 1.40 1.45 -11.38
C ARG A 339 1.41 2.27 -12.67
N ALA A 340 2.09 3.42 -12.68
CA ALA A 340 2.19 4.25 -13.87
C ALA A 340 3.21 3.69 -14.89
N ASP A 341 4.21 2.95 -14.42
CA ASP A 341 5.22 2.30 -15.26
C ASP A 341 4.69 0.95 -15.83
N PRO A 342 4.52 0.83 -17.17
CA PRO A 342 4.12 -0.41 -17.83
C PRO A 342 5.00 -1.61 -17.49
N ALA A 343 6.32 -1.41 -17.48
CA ALA A 343 7.28 -2.48 -17.24
C ALA A 343 7.15 -3.06 -15.83
N MET A 344 6.67 -2.24 -14.89
CA MET A 344 6.45 -2.64 -13.51
C MET A 344 5.08 -3.28 -13.33
N ILE A 345 3.99 -2.59 -13.70
CA ILE A 345 2.65 -3.10 -13.40
C ILE A 345 2.33 -4.41 -14.12
N ASP A 346 2.88 -4.64 -15.31
CA ASP A 346 2.65 -5.87 -16.07
C ASP A 346 3.42 -7.07 -15.52
N ARG A 347 4.35 -6.86 -14.57
CA ARG A 347 5.22 -7.92 -14.02
C ARG A 347 5.16 -8.07 -12.52
N TYR A 348 4.72 -7.04 -11.79
CA TYR A 348 4.75 -7.02 -10.34
C TYR A 348 3.37 -6.94 -9.73
N GLN A 349 3.15 -7.77 -8.70
CA GLN A 349 1.98 -7.72 -7.83
C GLN A 349 2.35 -6.95 -6.56
N ILE A 350 1.68 -5.83 -6.29
CA ILE A 350 1.99 -4.99 -5.13
C ILE A 350 1.27 -5.48 -3.88
N LEU A 351 2.03 -5.68 -2.81
CA LEU A 351 1.57 -5.96 -1.46
C LEU A 351 2.15 -4.97 -0.46
N ALA A 352 1.42 -4.72 0.63
CA ALA A 352 1.91 -3.95 1.75
C ALA A 352 1.65 -4.67 3.07
N PHE A 353 2.65 -4.68 3.95
CA PHE A 353 2.56 -5.25 5.28
C PHE A 353 2.34 -4.14 6.32
N GLN A 354 1.16 -4.17 6.95
CA GLN A 354 0.83 -3.33 8.11
C GLN A 354 1.21 -4.09 9.38
N TYR A 355 1.86 -3.44 10.35
CA TYR A 355 2.14 -4.05 11.66
C TYR A 355 2.24 -3.01 12.79
N PRO A 356 1.99 -3.41 14.04
CA PRO A 356 2.10 -2.50 15.18
C PRO A 356 3.57 -2.25 15.50
N THR A 357 4.06 -1.05 15.20
CA THR A 357 5.49 -0.70 15.35
C THR A 357 5.91 -0.47 16.80
N GLY A 358 4.95 -0.40 17.74
CA GLY A 358 5.23 -0.33 19.18
C GLY A 358 5.71 -1.66 19.79
N ARG A 359 5.42 -2.81 19.18
CA ARG A 359 5.90 -4.11 19.69
C ARG A 359 7.33 -4.39 19.21
N PRO A 360 8.10 -5.26 19.89
CA PRO A 360 9.41 -5.68 19.39
C PRO A 360 9.25 -6.31 18.00
N PHE A 361 9.94 -5.75 17.00
CA PHE A 361 9.75 -6.08 15.59
C PHE A 361 10.09 -7.53 15.21
N LEU A 362 10.76 -8.29 16.09
CA LEU A 362 10.96 -9.73 15.94
C LEU A 362 9.63 -10.50 15.81
N GLU A 363 8.60 -10.11 16.59
CA GLU A 363 7.26 -10.70 16.48
C GLU A 363 6.60 -10.33 15.15
N SER A 364 6.75 -9.07 14.72
CA SER A 364 6.24 -8.61 13.42
C SER A 364 6.91 -9.34 12.26
N ALA A 365 8.21 -9.59 12.34
CA ALA A 365 8.94 -10.38 11.36
C ALA A 365 8.48 -11.84 11.32
N ALA A 366 8.20 -12.47 12.47
CA ALA A 366 7.62 -13.81 12.51
C ALA A 366 6.22 -13.86 11.88
N LYS A 367 5.38 -12.86 12.16
CA LYS A 367 4.05 -12.74 11.55
C LYS A 367 4.11 -12.51 10.05
N LEU A 368 5.09 -11.76 9.56
CA LEU A 368 5.33 -11.61 8.12
C LEU A 368 5.71 -12.95 7.50
N ARG A 369 6.68 -13.70 8.05
CA ARG A 369 7.06 -15.05 7.56
C ARG A 369 5.85 -15.99 7.46
N GLN A 370 5.01 -16.01 8.50
CA GLN A 370 3.78 -16.82 8.53
C GLN A 370 2.82 -16.43 7.41
N GLN A 371 2.61 -15.13 7.21
CA GLN A 371 1.69 -14.62 6.18
C GLN A 371 2.22 -14.80 4.77
N LEU A 372 3.53 -14.65 4.54
CA LEU A 372 4.17 -14.97 3.26
C LEU A 372 4.02 -16.45 2.92
N THR A 373 4.25 -17.33 3.91
CA THR A 373 4.10 -18.79 3.73
C THR A 373 2.66 -19.14 3.40
N ARG A 374 1.68 -18.57 4.11
CA ARG A 374 0.27 -18.75 3.80
C ARG A 374 -0.07 -18.20 2.42
N LEU A 375 0.40 -17.00 2.06
CA LEU A 375 0.16 -16.44 0.74
C LEU A 375 0.65 -17.41 -0.35
N ARG A 376 1.87 -17.94 -0.24
CA ARG A 376 2.39 -18.93 -1.19
C ARG A 376 1.56 -20.20 -1.24
N GLN A 377 1.12 -20.73 -0.10
CA GLN A 377 0.29 -21.95 -0.05
C GLN A 377 -1.03 -21.80 -0.82
N GLY A 378 -1.60 -20.59 -0.87
CA GLY A 378 -2.82 -20.35 -1.65
C GLY A 378 -2.55 -19.93 -3.08
N ALA A 379 -1.56 -19.06 -3.31
CA ALA A 379 -1.29 -18.46 -4.61
C ALA A 379 -0.46 -19.36 -5.53
N ASN A 380 0.45 -20.15 -4.96
CA ASN A 380 1.39 -21.01 -5.69
C ASN A 380 1.63 -22.35 -4.94
N PRO A 381 0.58 -23.16 -4.71
CA PRO A 381 0.68 -24.39 -3.93
C PRO A 381 1.65 -25.42 -4.53
N GLN A 382 1.65 -25.56 -5.86
CA GLN A 382 2.46 -26.54 -6.59
C GLN A 382 3.84 -26.01 -7.01
N GLY A 383 4.13 -24.72 -6.78
CA GLY A 383 5.39 -24.12 -7.21
C GLY A 383 5.51 -23.90 -8.72
N GLU A 384 4.39 -23.90 -9.45
CA GLU A 384 4.36 -23.72 -10.91
C GLU A 384 4.48 -22.25 -11.33
N ASP A 385 4.03 -21.32 -10.47
CA ASP A 385 4.23 -19.88 -10.70
C ASP A 385 5.67 -19.49 -10.30
N ILE A 386 6.60 -19.65 -11.24
CA ILE A 386 8.01 -19.31 -11.03
C ILE A 386 8.18 -17.81 -10.72
N ALA A 387 7.32 -16.94 -11.26
CA ALA A 387 7.40 -15.50 -11.00
C ALA A 387 7.06 -15.19 -9.54
N PHE A 388 6.10 -15.91 -8.95
CA PHE A 388 5.80 -15.82 -7.53
C PHE A 388 7.04 -16.04 -6.66
N ASP A 389 7.84 -17.06 -7.01
CA ASP A 389 9.04 -17.44 -6.26
C ASP A 389 10.26 -16.55 -6.56
N GLN A 390 10.08 -15.41 -7.26
CA GLN A 390 11.08 -14.34 -7.44
C GLN A 390 10.80 -13.11 -6.56
N MET A 391 10.09 -13.30 -5.45
CA MET A 391 9.55 -12.22 -4.61
C MET A 391 10.62 -11.21 -4.16
N VAL A 392 10.21 -9.95 -4.14
CA VAL A 392 11.02 -8.81 -3.69
C VAL A 392 10.41 -8.21 -2.42
N ILE A 393 11.21 -7.96 -1.39
CA ILE A 393 10.78 -7.23 -0.19
C ILE A 393 11.47 -5.87 -0.15
N VAL A 394 10.70 -4.80 0.04
CA VAL A 394 11.20 -3.44 0.16
C VAL A 394 10.86 -2.92 1.55
N GLY A 395 11.88 -2.61 2.34
CA GLY A 395 11.70 -2.14 3.72
C GLY A 395 12.25 -0.74 3.93
N HIS A 396 11.45 0.14 4.53
CA HIS A 396 11.87 1.47 4.94
C HIS A 396 12.18 1.51 6.43
N SER A 397 13.30 2.11 6.83
CA SER A 397 13.65 2.33 8.23
C SER A 397 13.57 1.02 9.04
N LEU A 398 12.83 0.98 10.15
CA LEU A 398 12.55 -0.23 10.93
C LEU A 398 12.00 -1.39 10.07
N GLY A 399 11.20 -1.10 9.05
CA GLY A 399 10.66 -2.10 8.12
C GLY A 399 11.75 -2.81 7.33
N GLY A 400 12.89 -2.17 7.10
CA GLY A 400 14.08 -2.81 6.53
C GLY A 400 14.70 -3.86 7.45
N LEU A 401 14.67 -3.67 8.77
CA LEU A 401 15.09 -4.71 9.71
C LEU A 401 14.11 -5.88 9.71
N VAL A 402 12.80 -5.62 9.66
CA VAL A 402 11.77 -6.67 9.49
C VAL A 402 12.00 -7.47 8.20
N ALA A 403 12.31 -6.79 7.10
CA ALA A 403 12.64 -7.39 5.81
C ALA A 403 13.94 -8.22 5.87
N LYS A 404 14.99 -7.73 6.55
CA LYS A 404 16.26 -8.47 6.74
C LYS A 404 16.01 -9.82 7.41
N LEU A 405 15.15 -9.88 8.43
CA LEU A 405 14.80 -11.13 9.13
C LEU A 405 13.97 -12.11 8.28
N GLN A 406 13.57 -11.75 7.06
CA GLN A 406 12.96 -12.68 6.11
C GLN A 406 14.02 -13.39 5.26
N VAL A 407 15.25 -12.88 5.20
CA VAL A 407 16.28 -13.33 4.24
C VAL A 407 17.59 -13.75 4.90
N THR A 408 17.62 -13.85 6.23
CA THR A 408 18.79 -14.24 7.02
C THR A 408 18.53 -15.47 7.87
N TYR A 409 19.58 -16.23 8.17
CA TYR A 409 19.51 -17.35 9.11
C TYR A 409 19.70 -16.83 10.54
N SER A 410 18.76 -17.10 11.45
CA SER A 410 18.90 -16.68 12.85
C SER A 410 19.82 -17.60 13.65
N GLN A 411 19.75 -18.92 13.39
CA GLN A 411 20.43 -19.96 14.16
C GLN A 411 20.27 -19.70 15.67
N GLN A 412 21.36 -19.71 16.45
CA GLN A 412 21.34 -19.34 17.87
C GLN A 412 21.69 -17.87 18.12
N THR A 413 22.17 -17.13 17.11
CA THR A 413 22.76 -15.80 17.27
C THR A 413 21.83 -14.79 17.95
N LEU A 414 20.53 -14.81 17.63
CA LEU A 414 19.57 -13.92 18.28
C LEU A 414 19.27 -14.32 19.73
N TRP A 415 19.16 -15.63 20.00
CA TRP A 415 18.87 -16.13 21.34
C TRP A 415 20.03 -15.85 22.30
N ASP A 416 21.26 -16.13 21.85
CA ASP A 416 22.49 -15.90 22.62
C ASP A 416 22.73 -14.41 22.93
N SER A 417 22.08 -13.50 22.18
CA SER A 417 22.15 -12.06 22.45
C SER A 417 21.41 -11.64 23.72
N ILE A 418 20.44 -12.45 24.17
CA ILE A 418 19.58 -12.14 25.32
C ILE A 418 19.67 -13.14 26.47
N ALA A 419 20.14 -14.36 26.24
CA ALA A 419 20.17 -15.43 27.23
C ALA A 419 21.55 -16.09 27.32
N TYR A 420 21.95 -16.49 28.52
CA TYR A 420 23.17 -17.29 28.77
C TYR A 420 22.93 -18.80 28.69
N GLU A 421 21.66 -19.23 28.77
CA GLU A 421 21.28 -20.64 28.77
C GLU A 421 20.58 -21.03 27.46
N PRO A 422 20.66 -22.31 27.02
CA PRO A 422 19.97 -22.79 25.83
C PRO A 422 18.45 -22.59 25.90
N PHE A 423 17.80 -22.32 24.77
CA PHE A 423 16.34 -22.15 24.72
C PHE A 423 15.57 -23.35 25.28
N ASN A 424 16.15 -24.55 25.18
CA ASN A 424 15.49 -25.75 25.67
C ASN A 424 15.48 -25.89 27.19
N SER A 425 16.37 -25.23 27.92
CA SER A 425 16.48 -25.34 29.39
C SER A 425 15.62 -24.32 30.15
N ILE A 426 15.05 -23.31 29.47
CA ILE A 426 14.23 -22.29 30.15
C ILE A 426 12.85 -22.81 30.56
N CYS A 427 12.41 -22.40 31.74
CA CYS A 427 11.06 -22.59 32.25
C CYS A 427 10.12 -21.53 31.66
N VAL A 428 9.17 -21.92 30.81
CA VAL A 428 8.29 -20.96 30.14
C VAL A 428 6.96 -21.62 29.75
N GLU A 429 5.87 -20.88 29.85
CA GLU A 429 4.55 -21.33 29.42
C GLU A 429 4.55 -21.71 27.92
N PRO A 430 3.91 -22.83 27.51
CA PRO A 430 3.94 -23.32 26.13
C PRO A 430 3.60 -22.27 25.06
N LYS A 431 2.60 -21.42 25.33
CA LYS A 431 2.18 -20.36 24.40
C LYS A 431 3.28 -19.31 24.20
N LEU A 432 3.93 -18.87 25.28
CA LEU A 432 5.04 -17.92 25.21
C LEU A 432 6.28 -18.56 24.60
N ARG A 433 6.51 -19.86 24.87
CA ARG A 433 7.58 -20.64 24.24
C ARG A 433 7.44 -20.64 22.73
N SER A 434 6.25 -20.90 22.18
CA SER A 434 6.01 -20.84 20.73
C SER A 434 6.33 -19.47 20.16
N LYS A 435 5.84 -18.40 20.80
CA LYS A 435 6.11 -17.02 20.36
C LYS A 435 7.61 -16.69 20.35
N LEU A 436 8.34 -17.06 21.39
CA LEU A 436 9.79 -16.87 21.46
C LEU A 436 10.50 -17.70 20.39
N SER A 437 10.08 -18.95 20.20
CA SER A 437 10.63 -19.82 19.17
C SER A 437 10.48 -19.19 17.78
N GLU A 438 9.27 -18.79 17.41
CA GLU A 438 8.95 -18.16 16.13
C GLU A 438 9.72 -16.86 15.89
N ALA A 439 10.02 -16.11 16.95
CA ALA A 439 10.72 -14.82 16.89
C ALA A 439 12.25 -14.96 16.80
N PHE A 440 12.85 -15.93 17.50
CA PHE A 440 14.30 -16.07 17.65
C PHE A 440 14.93 -17.16 16.77
N PHE A 441 14.15 -18.16 16.34
CA PHE A 441 14.62 -19.30 15.56
C PHE A 441 13.87 -19.38 14.23
N PHE A 442 14.56 -19.07 13.13
CA PHE A 442 14.00 -19.07 11.79
C PHE A 442 15.08 -19.17 10.71
N ASP A 443 14.64 -19.65 9.55
CA ASP A 443 15.38 -19.65 8.30
C ASP A 443 14.82 -18.60 7.33
N PRO A 444 15.61 -18.19 6.32
CA PRO A 444 15.14 -17.36 5.21
C PRO A 444 13.88 -17.92 4.53
N VAL A 445 12.99 -17.03 4.12
CA VAL A 445 11.83 -17.37 3.29
C VAL A 445 12.35 -17.80 1.91
N PRO A 446 12.12 -19.06 1.48
CA PRO A 446 12.87 -19.66 0.37
C PRO A 446 12.49 -19.12 -1.02
N PHE A 447 11.38 -18.39 -1.12
CA PHE A 447 10.86 -17.82 -2.37
C PHE A 447 11.05 -16.29 -2.45
N VAL A 448 11.79 -15.70 -1.50
CA VAL A 448 12.21 -14.30 -1.55
C VAL A 448 13.61 -14.27 -2.14
N GLN A 449 13.77 -13.65 -3.30
CA GLN A 449 15.05 -13.63 -4.03
C GLN A 449 15.77 -12.28 -3.93
N ARG A 450 15.07 -11.23 -3.50
CA ARG A 450 15.65 -9.89 -3.39
C ARG A 450 15.09 -9.08 -2.22
N VAL A 451 15.95 -8.27 -1.61
CA VAL A 451 15.54 -7.26 -0.62
C VAL A 451 16.13 -5.90 -0.95
N VAL A 452 15.34 -4.84 -0.76
CA VAL A 452 15.77 -3.44 -0.92
C VAL A 452 15.56 -2.71 0.40
N PHE A 453 16.65 -2.21 0.96
CA PHE A 453 16.66 -1.42 2.20
C PHE A 453 16.62 0.06 1.85
N ILE A 454 15.64 0.79 2.38
CA ILE A 454 15.53 2.24 2.21
C ILE A 454 15.73 2.90 3.57
N ALA A 455 16.82 3.66 3.73
CA ALA A 455 17.17 4.34 4.98
C ALA A 455 17.09 3.43 6.23
N THR A 456 17.54 2.18 6.12
CA THR A 456 17.39 1.18 7.19
C THR A 456 18.51 1.32 8.24
N PRO A 457 18.21 1.50 9.54
CA PRO A 457 19.23 1.64 10.57
C PRO A 457 19.81 0.28 11.00
N HIS A 458 20.69 -0.33 10.19
CA HIS A 458 21.25 -1.64 10.49
C HIS A 458 22.16 -1.67 11.73
N LEU A 459 22.81 -0.54 12.05
CA LEU A 459 23.59 -0.34 13.28
C LEU A 459 22.88 0.60 14.27
N GLY A 460 21.58 0.83 14.07
CA GLY A 460 20.77 1.70 14.91
C GLY A 460 20.77 3.15 14.48
N SER A 461 20.14 4.01 15.28
CA SER A 461 20.01 5.43 14.95
C SER A 461 20.36 6.30 16.14
N ASN A 462 21.07 7.41 15.88
CA ASN A 462 21.33 8.42 16.91
C ASN A 462 20.05 9.16 17.33
N TYR A 463 18.98 9.05 16.54
CA TYR A 463 17.64 9.48 16.93
C TYR A 463 17.09 8.70 18.14
N ALA A 464 17.37 7.39 18.24
CA ALA A 464 17.00 6.58 19.41
C ALA A 464 17.70 7.04 20.70
N GLN A 465 18.89 7.65 20.57
CA GLN A 465 19.65 8.21 21.71
C GLN A 465 19.14 9.58 22.19
N ARG A 466 18.37 10.33 21.37
CA ARG A 466 17.87 11.67 21.74
C ARG A 466 16.75 11.58 22.79
N THR A 467 16.59 12.62 23.60
CA THR A 467 15.49 12.78 24.58
C THR A 467 14.12 12.51 23.93
N VAL A 468 13.96 12.81 22.64
CA VAL A 468 12.76 12.54 21.84
C VAL A 468 12.51 11.04 21.62
N GLY A 469 13.54 10.23 21.30
CA GLY A 469 13.42 8.77 21.17
C GLY A 469 13.07 8.08 22.49
N ARG A 470 13.62 8.58 23.62
CA ARG A 470 13.23 8.16 24.98
C ARG A 470 11.78 8.51 25.31
N VAL A 471 11.30 9.69 24.91
CA VAL A 471 9.89 10.09 25.07
C VAL A 471 8.98 9.22 24.21
N THR A 472 9.32 8.92 22.96
CA THR A 472 8.55 8.01 22.10
C THR A 472 8.53 6.56 22.64
N SER A 473 9.65 6.04 23.15
CA SER A 473 9.72 4.72 23.81
C SER A 473 8.84 4.65 25.07
N CYS A 474 8.80 5.71 25.89
CA CYS A 474 7.93 5.79 27.08
C CYS A 474 6.43 5.86 26.75
N LEU A 475 6.08 6.32 25.55
CA LEU A 475 4.69 6.42 25.08
C LEU A 475 4.15 5.09 24.52
N VAL A 476 5.04 4.17 24.17
CA VAL A 476 4.70 2.80 23.76
C VAL A 476 4.59 1.92 25.02
N LYS A 477 3.37 1.72 25.50
CA LYS A 477 3.13 0.87 26.68
C LYS A 477 2.82 -0.56 26.25
N PRO A 478 3.63 -1.56 26.66
CA PRO A 478 3.26 -2.97 26.49
C PRO A 478 1.94 -3.25 27.23
N SER A 479 1.19 -4.23 26.74
CA SER A 479 -0.05 -4.62 27.39
C SER A 479 0.24 -5.12 28.82
N PRO A 480 -0.68 -4.94 29.79
CA PRO A 480 -0.51 -5.51 31.13
C PRO A 480 -0.26 -7.02 31.11
N GLN A 481 -0.82 -7.72 30.10
CA GLN A 481 -0.60 -9.15 29.89
C GLN A 481 0.83 -9.45 29.46
N ASP A 482 1.41 -8.67 28.54
CA ASP A 482 2.80 -8.87 28.10
C ASP A 482 3.80 -8.54 29.23
N VAL A 483 3.52 -7.50 30.02
CA VAL A 483 4.33 -7.16 31.20
C VAL A 483 4.32 -8.30 32.21
N GLU A 484 3.14 -8.83 32.50
CA GLU A 484 2.99 -9.93 33.45
C GLU A 484 3.63 -11.23 32.96
N ALA A 485 3.43 -11.59 31.69
CA ALA A 485 4.07 -12.75 31.07
C ALA A 485 5.59 -12.63 31.09
N HIS A 486 6.12 -11.45 30.78
CA HIS A 486 7.55 -11.18 30.84
C HIS A 486 8.10 -11.25 32.27
N ARG A 487 7.40 -10.66 33.25
CA ARG A 487 7.79 -10.70 34.66
C ARG A 487 7.87 -12.15 35.17
N ARG A 488 6.91 -13.00 34.80
CA ARG A 488 6.94 -14.45 35.12
C ARG A 488 8.13 -15.13 34.46
N LEU A 489 8.34 -14.90 33.16
CA LEU A 489 9.48 -15.47 32.43
C LEU A 489 10.82 -15.14 33.11
N ILE A 490 11.03 -13.89 33.56
CA ILE A 490 12.26 -13.52 34.27
C ILE A 490 12.34 -14.17 35.66
N ALA A 491 11.23 -14.23 36.41
CA ALA A 491 11.18 -14.81 37.75
C ALA A 491 11.48 -16.32 37.74
N ASP A 492 10.95 -17.04 36.74
CA ASP A 492 11.10 -18.50 36.61
C ASP A 492 12.48 -18.91 36.07
N ASN A 493 13.30 -17.96 35.61
CA ASN A 493 14.62 -18.18 35.01
C ASN A 493 15.69 -17.22 35.58
N PRO A 494 16.01 -17.33 36.88
CA PRO A 494 16.93 -16.42 37.53
C PRO A 494 18.34 -16.53 36.91
N GLY A 495 18.91 -15.39 36.53
CA GLY A 495 20.26 -15.31 35.97
C GLY A 495 20.39 -15.64 34.48
N VAL A 496 19.33 -16.14 33.83
CA VAL A 496 19.37 -16.55 32.42
C VAL A 496 19.45 -15.36 31.46
N PHE A 497 18.58 -14.36 31.66
CA PHE A 497 18.41 -13.25 30.72
C PHE A 497 19.32 -12.06 31.01
N THR A 498 19.64 -11.28 29.96
CA THR A 498 20.64 -10.21 30.01
C THR A 498 20.15 -8.91 29.37
N GLY A 499 20.95 -7.84 29.51
CA GLY A 499 20.71 -6.56 28.85
C GLY A 499 19.35 -5.95 29.19
N GLN A 500 18.74 -5.29 28.21
CA GLN A 500 17.41 -4.67 28.37
C GLN A 500 16.30 -5.71 28.49
N PHE A 501 16.43 -6.86 27.84
CA PHE A 501 15.45 -7.94 27.91
C PHE A 501 15.25 -8.44 29.35
N ARG A 502 16.27 -8.44 30.20
CA ARG A 502 16.10 -8.79 31.63
C ARG A 502 15.22 -7.79 32.40
N LYS A 503 15.24 -6.51 32.00
CA LYS A 503 14.71 -5.40 32.81
C LYS A 503 13.27 -5.06 32.48
N ARG A 504 12.87 -5.19 31.22
CA ARG A 504 11.55 -4.81 30.73
C ARG A 504 11.24 -5.51 29.40
N VAL A 505 9.95 -5.54 29.06
CA VAL A 505 9.50 -5.88 27.70
C VAL A 505 10.13 -4.89 26.73
N PRO A 506 11.03 -5.32 25.82
CA PRO A 506 11.64 -4.40 24.86
C PRO A 506 10.59 -3.97 23.83
N ASN A 507 10.58 -2.69 23.46
CA ASN A 507 9.82 -2.20 22.30
C ASN A 507 10.75 -1.97 21.11
N SER A 508 10.20 -1.76 19.90
CA SER A 508 11.03 -1.56 18.70
C SER A 508 11.95 -0.34 18.78
N VAL A 509 11.60 0.70 19.54
CA VAL A 509 12.46 1.88 19.72
C VAL A 509 13.72 1.51 20.51
N ASP A 510 13.56 0.72 21.58
CA ASP A 510 14.67 0.23 22.39
C ASP A 510 15.61 -0.67 21.57
N LEU A 511 15.05 -1.45 20.63
CA LEU A 511 15.82 -2.30 19.73
C LEU A 511 16.60 -1.51 18.67
N LEU A 512 16.32 -0.21 18.48
CA LEU A 512 17.05 0.65 17.54
C LEU A 512 18.21 1.43 18.19
N GLU A 513 18.43 1.27 19.49
CA GLU A 513 19.61 1.82 20.17
C GLU A 513 20.88 1.14 19.63
N PRO A 514 21.93 1.90 19.22
CA PRO A 514 23.14 1.33 18.63
C PRO A 514 23.86 0.27 19.49
N GLU A 515 23.73 0.36 20.82
CA GLU A 515 24.33 -0.58 21.78
C GLU A 515 23.42 -1.78 22.10
N ASN A 516 22.24 -1.87 21.48
CA ASN A 516 21.32 -2.95 21.74
C ASN A 516 21.88 -4.28 21.22
N ARG A 517 22.02 -5.26 22.13
CA ARG A 517 22.58 -6.58 21.81
C ARG A 517 21.83 -7.33 20.72
N ILE A 518 20.49 -7.22 20.69
CA ILE A 518 19.67 -7.85 19.67
C ILE A 518 19.97 -7.22 18.31
N LEU A 519 20.07 -5.88 18.23
CA LEU A 519 20.37 -5.19 16.97
C LEU A 519 21.74 -5.57 16.41
N LEU A 520 22.76 -5.59 17.27
CA LEU A 520 24.10 -6.02 16.89
C LEU A 520 24.15 -7.50 16.48
N ALA A 521 23.32 -8.34 17.08
CA ALA A 521 23.14 -9.73 16.65
C ALA A 521 22.46 -9.81 15.27
N ILE A 522 21.42 -9.01 15.02
CA ILE A 522 20.74 -8.89 13.72
C ILE A 522 21.71 -8.43 12.63
N TYR A 523 22.57 -7.46 12.93
CA TYR A 523 23.58 -6.96 12.00
C TYR A 523 24.48 -8.09 11.49
N LYS A 524 24.89 -8.99 12.39
CA LYS A 524 25.79 -10.13 12.13
C LYS A 524 25.12 -11.33 11.46
N LEU A 525 23.78 -11.36 11.31
CA LEU A 525 23.11 -12.51 10.71
C LEU A 525 23.57 -12.72 9.27
N ARG A 526 23.76 -13.99 8.92
CA ARG A 526 24.16 -14.39 7.58
C ARG A 526 22.95 -14.32 6.64
N TYR A 527 23.09 -13.60 5.54
CA TYR A 527 22.14 -13.60 4.44
C TYR A 527 22.08 -14.97 3.75
N SER A 528 20.91 -15.33 3.22
CA SER A 528 20.80 -16.43 2.26
C SER A 528 21.69 -16.15 1.04
N PRO A 529 22.52 -17.12 0.59
CA PRO A 529 23.37 -16.93 -0.58
C PRO A 529 22.56 -16.76 -1.88
N GLN A 530 21.27 -17.10 -1.86
CA GLN A 530 20.36 -16.95 -3.00
C GLN A 530 19.75 -15.54 -3.10
N VAL A 531 19.89 -14.73 -2.05
CA VAL A 531 19.23 -13.42 -1.96
C VAL A 531 20.18 -12.30 -2.37
N LYS A 532 19.76 -11.49 -3.35
CA LYS A 532 20.41 -10.21 -3.67
C LYS A 532 19.85 -9.12 -2.76
N TYR A 533 20.71 -8.23 -2.26
CA TYR A 533 20.27 -7.11 -1.42
C TYR A 533 20.85 -5.79 -1.88
N HIS A 534 20.06 -4.72 -1.73
CA HIS A 534 20.38 -3.37 -2.17
C HIS A 534 20.08 -2.37 -1.07
N SER A 535 20.82 -1.26 -1.04
CA SER A 535 20.56 -0.15 -0.13
C SER A 535 20.33 1.15 -0.90
N ILE A 536 19.25 1.86 -0.56
CA ILE A 536 19.01 3.26 -0.94
C ILE A 536 19.11 4.07 0.35
N ILE A 537 20.13 4.92 0.44
CA ILE A 537 20.61 5.52 1.68
C ILE A 537 20.38 7.02 1.62
N GLY A 538 19.74 7.59 2.65
CA GLY A 538 19.53 9.03 2.72
C GLY A 538 20.80 9.77 3.17
N THR A 539 21.08 10.89 2.51
CA THR A 539 22.29 11.70 2.73
C THR A 539 22.01 13.20 2.64
N GLY A 540 23.04 14.03 2.82
CA GLY A 540 22.97 15.49 2.65
C GLY A 540 22.68 16.27 3.92
N TYR A 541 22.58 15.61 5.07
CA TYR A 541 22.40 16.26 6.37
C TYR A 541 23.48 15.84 7.36
N HIS A 542 24.13 16.84 7.98
CA HIS A 542 25.10 16.59 9.03
C HIS A 542 24.40 16.25 10.35
N MET A 543 24.84 15.16 10.98
CA MET A 543 24.35 14.66 12.24
C MET A 543 25.52 14.41 13.19
N LYS A 544 25.25 14.31 14.50
CA LYS A 544 26.27 13.82 15.43
C LYS A 544 26.69 12.42 14.97
N GLY A 545 27.97 12.23 14.66
CA GLY A 545 28.52 10.98 14.16
C GLY A 545 28.67 10.86 12.65
N GLY A 546 28.30 11.87 11.84
CA GLY A 546 28.58 11.86 10.39
C GLY A 546 27.45 12.42 9.53
N GLU A 547 27.47 12.08 8.25
CA GLU A 547 26.40 12.40 7.30
C GLU A 547 25.24 11.39 7.41
N GLY A 548 24.02 11.84 7.11
CA GLY A 548 22.83 10.99 7.10
C GLY A 548 21.58 11.74 6.65
N ASP A 549 20.43 11.21 7.06
CA ASP A 549 19.10 11.65 6.62
C ASP A 549 18.28 12.37 7.71
N LYS A 550 18.97 12.86 8.74
CA LYS A 550 18.45 13.40 10.02
C LYS A 550 17.99 12.37 11.06
N VAL A 551 17.91 11.09 10.71
CA VAL A 551 17.55 10.00 11.64
C VAL A 551 18.63 8.93 11.68
N VAL A 552 19.03 8.44 10.51
CA VAL A 552 19.98 7.35 10.29
C VAL A 552 21.24 7.91 9.63
N LEU A 553 22.41 7.52 10.16
CA LEU A 553 23.70 7.83 9.54
C LEU A 553 23.91 6.95 8.30
N VAL A 554 24.65 7.47 7.31
CA VAL A 554 25.05 6.70 6.11
C VAL A 554 25.69 5.37 6.52
N GLU A 555 26.69 5.40 7.41
CA GLU A 555 27.39 4.21 7.91
C GLU A 555 26.47 3.16 8.56
N SER A 556 25.36 3.59 9.17
CA SER A 556 24.38 2.68 9.78
C SER A 556 23.47 2.05 8.73
N ALA A 557 23.24 2.73 7.61
CA ALA A 557 22.40 2.26 6.51
C ALA A 557 23.15 1.42 5.47
N GLU A 558 24.48 1.50 5.46
CA GLU A 558 25.32 0.67 4.60
C GLU A 558 25.29 -0.81 5.01
N GLN A 559 25.39 -1.68 4.01
CA GLN A 559 25.53 -3.13 4.21
C GLN A 559 26.66 -3.65 3.32
N ALA A 560 27.67 -4.24 3.95
CA ALA A 560 28.74 -4.93 3.23
C ALA A 560 28.16 -6.06 2.36
N GLY A 561 28.65 -6.17 1.13
CA GLY A 561 28.21 -7.17 0.15
C GLY A 561 26.89 -6.86 -0.56
N ALA A 562 26.29 -5.68 -0.35
CA ALA A 562 25.12 -5.26 -1.10
C ALA A 562 25.43 -5.17 -2.60
N ALA A 563 24.53 -5.65 -3.44
CA ALA A 563 24.66 -5.63 -4.89
C ALA A 563 24.64 -4.19 -5.45
N SER A 564 23.94 -3.26 -4.79
CA SER A 564 24.10 -1.83 -5.02
C SER A 564 23.86 -1.03 -3.75
N GLN A 565 24.53 0.11 -3.61
CA GLN A 565 24.31 1.08 -2.55
C GLN A 565 24.26 2.48 -3.18
N ASN A 566 23.10 3.13 -3.13
CA ASN A 566 22.87 4.41 -3.77
C ASN A 566 22.52 5.49 -2.73
N LEU A 567 23.22 6.62 -2.79
CA LEU A 567 22.96 7.76 -1.92
C LEU A 567 21.92 8.69 -2.54
N VAL A 568 20.90 9.05 -1.77
CA VAL A 568 19.83 9.98 -2.17
C VAL A 568 19.79 11.15 -1.19
N VAL A 569 19.92 12.37 -1.69
CA VAL A 569 19.77 13.58 -0.86
C VAL A 569 18.29 13.73 -0.47
N ALA A 570 17.94 13.31 0.74
CA ALA A 570 16.58 13.34 1.26
C ALA A 570 16.57 13.18 2.79
N ARG A 571 15.55 13.77 3.44
CA ARG A 571 15.29 13.49 4.86
C ARG A 571 14.67 12.10 5.02
N HIS A 572 14.84 11.50 6.19
CA HIS A 572 14.35 10.16 6.51
C HIS A 572 12.86 9.93 6.20
N SER A 573 12.02 10.93 6.49
CA SER A 573 10.57 10.88 6.26
C SER A 573 10.17 11.09 4.80
N GLU A 574 11.06 11.66 4.00
CA GLU A 574 10.81 12.09 2.62
C GLU A 574 11.42 11.13 1.60
N ILE A 575 12.45 10.37 1.98
CA ILE A 575 13.21 9.49 1.07
C ILE A 575 12.32 8.50 0.31
N GLN A 576 11.29 7.95 0.93
CA GLN A 576 10.34 7.02 0.30
C GLN A 576 9.45 7.69 -0.77
N ARG A 577 9.29 9.01 -0.73
CA ARG A 577 8.53 9.81 -1.71
C ARG A 577 9.44 10.45 -2.77
N ASN A 578 10.76 10.41 -2.56
CA ASN A 578 11.74 11.03 -3.45
C ASN A 578 11.74 10.33 -4.83
N PRO A 579 11.68 11.07 -5.95
CA PRO A 579 11.72 10.48 -7.30
C PRO A 579 12.97 9.62 -7.57
N ASN A 580 14.13 10.00 -7.05
CA ASN A 580 15.37 9.26 -7.25
C ASN A 580 15.31 7.88 -6.57
N THR A 581 14.69 7.80 -5.40
CA THR A 581 14.42 6.52 -4.72
C THR A 581 13.48 5.64 -5.57
N ALA A 582 12.43 6.24 -6.16
CA ALA A 582 11.51 5.49 -7.02
C ALA A 582 12.20 4.98 -8.29
N ASN A 583 13.01 5.81 -8.94
CA ASN A 583 13.80 5.44 -10.11
C ASN A 583 14.82 4.33 -9.78
N ASP A 584 15.47 4.40 -8.62
CA ASP A 584 16.38 3.36 -8.17
C ASP A 584 15.67 2.04 -7.89
N LEU A 585 14.48 2.08 -7.30
CA LEU A 585 13.67 0.88 -7.10
C LEU A 585 13.27 0.27 -8.46
N ILE A 586 12.79 1.09 -9.41
CA ILE A 586 12.45 0.66 -10.78
C ILE A 586 13.66 0.03 -11.47
N ARG A 587 14.85 0.62 -11.34
CA ARG A 587 16.12 0.05 -11.85
C ARG A 587 16.37 -1.33 -11.26
N ILE A 588 16.31 -1.47 -9.93
CA ILE A 588 16.53 -2.75 -9.23
C ILE A 588 15.48 -3.80 -9.65
N MET A 589 14.23 -3.41 -9.81
CA MET A 589 13.15 -4.29 -10.30
C MET A 589 13.41 -4.72 -11.75
N THR A 590 13.83 -3.82 -12.62
CA THR A 590 14.20 -4.14 -14.01
C THR A 590 15.37 -5.13 -14.07
N GLU A 591 16.37 -4.96 -13.21
CA GLU A 591 17.47 -5.93 -13.07
C GLU A 591 16.97 -7.30 -12.59
N ASN A 592 15.97 -7.32 -11.70
CA ASN A 592 15.35 -8.57 -11.24
C ASN A 592 14.71 -9.32 -12.39
N LEU A 593 13.92 -8.63 -13.23
CA LEU A 593 13.31 -9.20 -14.44
C LEU A 593 14.37 -9.77 -15.40
N SER A 594 15.49 -9.08 -15.57
CA SER A 594 16.57 -9.51 -16.47
C SER A 594 17.35 -10.72 -15.95
N SER A 595 17.38 -10.91 -14.61
CA SER A 595 18.14 -11.98 -13.96
C SER A 595 17.33 -13.24 -13.66
N SER A 596 16.01 -13.20 -13.84
CA SER A 596 15.11 -14.33 -13.61
C SER A 596 14.71 -14.98 -14.94
N PRO A 597 14.53 -16.30 -15.01
CA PRO A 597 14.11 -17.01 -16.23
C PRO A 597 12.62 -16.79 -16.55
N ILE A 598 12.10 -15.59 -16.34
CA ILE A 598 10.68 -15.27 -16.44
C ILE A 598 10.27 -15.23 -17.91
N VAL A 599 9.33 -16.11 -18.24
CA VAL A 599 8.59 -16.19 -19.51
C VAL A 599 7.84 -14.87 -19.74
N ALA A 600 7.48 -14.61 -21.00
CA ALA A 600 6.68 -13.48 -21.48
C ALA A 600 5.59 -12.99 -20.49
N PRO A 601 5.20 -11.69 -20.54
CA PRO A 601 4.08 -11.16 -19.74
C PRO A 601 2.92 -12.14 -19.68
N PRO A 602 2.23 -12.32 -18.54
CA PRO A 602 0.89 -12.88 -18.62
C PRO A 602 0.08 -11.99 -19.57
N SER A 603 -0.56 -12.60 -20.57
CA SER A 603 -1.53 -11.88 -21.40
C SER A 603 -2.54 -11.20 -20.47
N PRO A 604 -2.93 -9.94 -20.73
CA PRO A 604 -3.98 -9.32 -19.93
C PRO A 604 -5.21 -10.25 -19.94
N PRO A 605 -5.91 -10.39 -18.80
CA PRO A 605 -7.04 -11.31 -18.70
C PRO A 605 -8.02 -11.00 -19.83
N THR A 606 -8.11 -11.93 -20.78
CA THR A 606 -9.06 -11.88 -21.87
C THR A 606 -10.34 -12.48 -21.30
N SER A 607 -11.22 -11.60 -20.82
CA SER A 607 -12.60 -11.93 -20.43
C SER A 607 -12.74 -13.20 -19.58
N GLY A 608 -11.95 -13.31 -18.51
CA GLY A 608 -12.06 -14.37 -17.51
C GLY A 608 -12.21 -13.77 -16.12
N PRO A 609 -13.01 -14.37 -15.22
CA PRO A 609 -13.12 -13.89 -13.85
C PRO A 609 -11.74 -13.93 -13.16
N PRO A 610 -11.44 -12.99 -12.23
CA PRO A 610 -10.25 -13.04 -11.40
C PRO A 610 -10.10 -14.38 -10.67
N ILE A 611 -8.88 -14.75 -10.28
CA ILE A 611 -8.66 -15.95 -9.48
C ILE A 611 -8.76 -15.56 -7.99
N ASN A 612 -9.77 -16.08 -7.30
CA ASN A 612 -9.77 -16.03 -5.84
C ASN A 612 -8.72 -16.99 -5.30
N ILE A 613 -7.81 -16.50 -4.46
CA ILE A 613 -6.99 -17.39 -3.64
C ILE A 613 -7.92 -18.03 -2.60
N LEU A 614 -8.41 -19.22 -2.89
CA LEU A 614 -9.23 -20.00 -1.97
C LEU A 614 -8.32 -20.80 -1.04
N PHE A 615 -8.33 -20.43 0.23
CA PHE A 615 -7.71 -21.23 1.28
C PHE A 615 -8.73 -22.26 1.76
N ALA A 616 -8.36 -23.54 1.73
CA ALA A 616 -9.12 -24.55 2.45
C ALA A 616 -9.16 -24.16 3.94
N SER A 617 -10.37 -24.17 4.54
CA SER A 617 -10.53 -23.93 5.97
C SER A 617 -9.59 -24.84 6.75
N SER A 618 -8.86 -24.26 7.69
CA SER A 618 -7.76 -24.88 8.43
C SER A 618 -8.14 -26.25 8.99
N ALA A 619 -7.71 -27.32 8.31
CA ALA A 619 -7.41 -28.56 9.00
C ALA A 619 -6.20 -28.27 9.89
N THR A 620 -6.34 -28.53 11.19
CA THR A 620 -5.27 -28.44 12.18
C THR A 620 -4.03 -29.20 11.69
N VAL A 621 -3.04 -28.46 11.21
CA VAL A 621 -1.70 -28.99 11.00
C VAL A 621 -1.09 -29.14 12.39
N SER A 622 -1.01 -30.38 12.88
CA SER A 622 -0.20 -30.71 14.05
C SER A 622 1.23 -30.19 13.82
N PRO A 623 1.88 -29.59 14.83
CA PRO A 623 3.26 -29.16 14.68
C PRO A 623 4.12 -30.41 14.44
N ALA A 624 4.73 -30.49 13.26
CA ALA A 624 5.80 -31.44 13.04
C ALA A 624 6.90 -31.13 14.08
N ILE A 625 7.09 -32.07 14.99
CA ILE A 625 8.20 -32.07 15.94
C ILE A 625 9.47 -32.06 15.07
N VAL A 626 10.16 -30.92 15.03
CA VAL A 626 11.53 -30.85 14.53
C VAL A 626 12.36 -31.66 15.52
N ALA A 627 12.71 -32.89 15.13
CA ALA A 627 13.68 -33.68 15.87
C ALA A 627 15.01 -32.91 15.91
N PRO A 628 15.70 -32.85 17.06
CA PRO A 628 17.01 -32.23 17.14
C PRO A 628 18.00 -32.99 16.23
N PRO A 629 19.04 -32.31 15.70
CA PRO A 629 20.04 -32.99 14.89
C PRO A 629 20.74 -34.08 15.71
N PRO A 630 21.16 -35.20 15.08
CA PRO A 630 21.82 -36.27 15.80
C PRO A 630 23.13 -35.77 16.40
N VAL A 631 23.33 -36.11 17.68
CA VAL A 631 24.59 -35.95 18.38
C VAL A 631 25.64 -36.80 17.65
N VAL A 632 26.60 -36.15 17.00
CA VAL A 632 27.78 -36.82 16.44
C VAL A 632 28.74 -37.12 17.60
N THR A 633 28.60 -38.28 18.22
CA THR A 633 29.66 -38.90 19.02
C THR A 633 30.54 -39.70 18.08
N GLY A 634 31.72 -39.16 17.76
CA GLY A 634 32.68 -39.87 16.92
C GLY A 634 33.92 -39.04 16.61
N PHE A 635 34.78 -38.85 17.60
CA PHE A 635 36.18 -38.52 17.32
C PHE A 635 36.82 -39.72 16.60
N ARG A 636 37.01 -39.61 15.28
CA ARG A 636 38.00 -40.40 14.55
C ARG A 636 39.20 -39.50 14.29
N LEU A 637 40.28 -39.79 15.00
CA LEU A 637 41.61 -39.24 14.75
C LEU A 637 42.02 -39.55 13.30
N ILE A 638 42.37 -38.50 12.55
CA ILE A 638 43.03 -38.61 11.26
C ILE A 638 44.54 -38.72 11.54
N PRO A 639 45.25 -39.78 11.10
CA PRO A 639 46.70 -39.83 11.21
C PRO A 639 47.35 -39.04 10.07
N ASN A 640 48.37 -38.26 10.43
CA ASN A 640 49.26 -37.50 9.57
C ASN A 640 50.01 -38.44 8.59
N PRO A 641 50.24 -38.05 7.32
CA PRO A 641 51.07 -38.82 6.41
C PRO A 641 52.51 -38.32 6.47
N GLU A 642 53.46 -39.13 6.95
CA GLU A 642 54.85 -39.08 6.49
C GLU A 642 55.66 -40.29 6.97
N THR A 643 56.49 -40.81 6.05
CA THR A 643 57.60 -41.79 6.17
C THR A 643 57.34 -43.32 6.13
N PRO A 644 58.27 -44.11 5.50
CA PRO A 644 57.91 -45.27 4.68
C PRO A 644 58.41 -46.63 5.20
N ALA A 645 57.75 -47.67 4.71
CA ALA A 645 58.16 -49.06 4.44
C ALA A 645 59.20 -49.76 5.35
N LEU A 646 58.77 -50.88 5.96
CA LEU A 646 59.58 -52.10 6.10
C LEU A 646 58.72 -53.34 6.43
N SER A 647 58.57 -54.19 5.41
CA SER A 647 58.58 -55.67 5.40
C SER A 647 58.49 -56.47 6.73
N ALA A 648 57.52 -57.40 6.74
CA ALA A 648 57.63 -58.86 7.02
C ALA A 648 56.64 -59.40 8.06
N ALA A 649 55.90 -60.43 7.63
CA ALA A 649 55.11 -61.39 8.43
C ALA A 649 56.06 -62.39 9.14
N PRO A 650 55.59 -63.32 10.02
CA PRO A 650 54.21 -63.61 10.43
C PRO A 650 53.83 -63.18 11.85
#